data_AF-A0AA40UXK2-F1
#
_entry.id   AF-A0AA40UXK2-F1
#
_cell.length_a   1.000
_cell.length_b   1.000
_cell.length_c   1.000
_cell.angle_alpha   90.00
_cell.angle_beta   90.00
_cell.angle_gamma   90.00
#
_symmetry.space_group_name_H-M   'P 1'
#
loop_
_entity.id
_entity.type
_entity.pdbx_description
1 polymer ?
#
loop_
_entity_poly.entity_id
_entity_poly.type
_entity_poly.pdbx_seq_one_letter_code
_entity_poly.pdbx_strand_id
1 'polypeptide(L)'
;MIVNKNVFRLVLNVAIGMLVPVSEVSRGRGKGGRDSARAQRRRGVASAVLLGAAGPSLVYAAVVADPSAGAQGPGVTKTANGTDLVHIVAPNAAGVSHNKFSEFSPVGHGVVLNNSTTPGVSQIGGLAMQNPNLSQPARAALLEVTQQRSTLQGALEAFGGKLDVLVANQHGVTINGLRTLNVGRLGVTTGQVLPQADGTVRVGVRQGDVLIERGGIDTQGLSAFDVVSRSIAVHGPISDSSGAGADVRLVAGMNTYDPRTGQYEASAADGSAAPALGISGEVAGAMYGRHIVLASTESGVGVRHAGAITSVNDIRVSANGEVTLGGPARAGRDVTLAASGVGHGVSTQEVSAQQGTVKVSAPGRVALNGVAAAGQDVVLQGGSVSTAAVGAQRDVLATASGDVTLNGAVQTQRDVVVAAGGEVAVKGDVQAARNVQIGTAANRAGTVTVGAGGSVAAGGSLGIQASRDVTLNGDVQAARVTLATRGLLQQAAKLLATGGQTVTLTEPTLEIEVGGYRLAGTLSAVDAQGQPIAGARIVLSQGVMQVTDASGRRVTDAQIVSRALTQSAGAATLVASGDWTNDGGVINLQGASSVTVGGRLGNQGVLASAGPLTIGTPTLTNAGSIRGVQGLTIGTDDSLGTLTNTGGLDGGSGALAITARQLTNTDGDLRASKAITLDLERLANDGAVTVTGDDGRLTLTLGAQASTNSGTIQATHLVIRSKTTADVSGTTTDVTDGQRDVAVVASTGSNGLSHVPTLTSSVSVAGQTTAAREAGVQAAVERAQADVMTVLSGDTGKTGRAQSAAQSAAAQALADALGVPAEQVKAVFDAQTGQLTYTTQSTTRTVSAQTKLAALRAAQAAGQQVLTQERAIAQSEQALAGANGPMLQAAQQAAAQAVAQALNAPGAAGSTRHAMWW
;
A
#
# COMPACT_ATOMS: atom_id res chain seq x y z
N MET A 1 12.12 -29.27 -0.98
CA MET A 1 11.68 -30.28 0.00
C MET A 1 11.80 -31.66 -0.63
N ILE A 2 12.35 -32.67 0.06
CA ILE A 2 12.44 -34.03 -0.47
C ILE A 2 11.02 -34.59 -0.57
N VAL A 3 10.53 -34.82 -1.79
CA VAL A 3 9.32 -35.63 -2.00
C VAL A 3 9.69 -37.04 -1.59
N ASN A 4 9.15 -37.49 -0.45
CA ASN A 4 9.43 -38.83 0.03
C ASN A 4 8.84 -39.84 -0.97
N LYS A 5 9.65 -40.79 -1.45
CA LYS A 5 9.26 -41.69 -2.56
C LYS A 5 8.07 -42.59 -2.23
N ASN A 6 7.85 -42.85 -0.95
CA ASN A 6 6.73 -43.60 -0.43
C ASN A 6 5.96 -42.72 0.58
N VAL A 7 4.65 -42.64 0.44
CA VAL A 7 3.79 -41.77 1.27
C VAL A 7 3.28 -42.49 2.55
N PHE A 8 3.44 -43.80 2.59
CA PHE A 8 3.07 -44.68 3.70
C PHE A 8 3.85 -45.98 3.55
N ARG A 9 3.94 -46.75 4.64
CA ARG A 9 4.29 -48.18 4.58
C ARG A 9 3.11 -49.00 5.09
N LEU A 10 2.90 -50.17 4.50
CA LEU A 10 2.01 -51.18 5.06
C LEU A 10 2.74 -51.91 6.19
N VAL A 11 2.11 -51.99 7.37
CA VAL A 11 2.64 -52.75 8.52
C VAL A 11 1.59 -53.75 8.99
N LEU A 12 2.00 -55.00 9.18
CA LEU A 12 1.15 -56.02 9.76
C LEU A 12 0.80 -55.65 11.21
N ASN A 13 -0.45 -55.32 11.46
CA ASN A 13 -0.96 -55.15 12.82
C ASN A 13 -1.34 -56.53 13.39
N VAL A 14 -0.42 -57.12 14.13
CA VAL A 14 -0.54 -58.47 14.74
C VAL A 14 -1.80 -58.62 15.60
N ALA A 15 -2.35 -57.53 16.16
CA ALA A 15 -3.56 -57.58 16.98
C ALA A 15 -4.86 -57.77 16.17
N ILE A 16 -4.85 -57.50 14.86
CA ILE A 16 -6.02 -57.64 13.96
C ILE A 16 -5.72 -58.46 12.69
N GLY A 17 -4.49 -58.99 12.54
CA GLY A 17 -4.11 -59.89 11.46
C GLY A 17 -3.98 -59.26 10.05
N MET A 18 -4.08 -57.94 9.92
CA MET A 18 -4.14 -57.24 8.63
C MET A 18 -2.99 -56.22 8.44
N LEU A 19 -2.65 -55.92 7.18
CA LEU A 19 -1.76 -54.83 6.82
C LEU A 19 -2.47 -53.48 6.97
N VAL A 20 -1.94 -52.61 7.83
CA VAL A 20 -2.48 -51.25 8.05
C VAL A 20 -1.51 -50.22 7.45
N PRO A 21 -1.99 -49.23 6.67
CA PRO A 21 -1.15 -48.13 6.22
C PRO A 21 -0.76 -47.23 7.40
N VAL A 22 0.54 -47.06 7.63
CA VAL A 22 1.08 -46.15 8.65
C VAL A 22 2.03 -45.13 8.03
N SER A 23 2.15 -43.96 8.67
CA SER A 23 3.14 -42.95 8.28
C SER A 23 4.56 -43.52 8.38
N GLU A 24 5.42 -43.25 7.40
CA GLU A 24 6.81 -43.72 7.39
C GLU A 24 7.64 -43.18 8.57
N VAL A 25 7.27 -42.00 9.09
CA VAL A 25 7.95 -41.36 10.23
C VAL A 25 7.61 -42.02 11.58
N SER A 26 6.73 -43.02 11.58
CA SER A 26 6.30 -43.74 12.79
C SER A 26 7.41 -44.66 13.31
N ARG A 27 8.18 -44.21 14.31
CA ARG A 27 9.11 -45.07 15.05
C ARG A 27 8.31 -46.04 15.94
N GLY A 28 8.53 -47.34 15.78
CA GLY A 28 7.91 -48.35 16.62
C GLY A 28 8.33 -48.16 18.08
N ARG A 29 7.36 -48.14 19.01
CA ARG A 29 7.64 -47.99 20.44
C ARG A 29 8.17 -49.31 20.99
N GLY A 30 9.46 -49.36 21.31
CA GLY A 30 10.10 -50.54 21.91
C GLY A 30 9.46 -50.93 23.25
N LYS A 31 9.48 -52.23 23.58
CA LYS A 31 8.95 -52.75 24.84
C LYS A 31 9.80 -52.30 26.03
N GLY A 32 9.23 -51.43 26.86
CA GLY A 32 9.72 -51.00 28.17
C GLY A 32 8.77 -49.90 28.66
N GLY A 33 8.48 -49.74 29.94
CA GLY A 33 8.90 -50.39 31.18
C GLY A 33 8.17 -49.64 32.30
N ARG A 34 7.96 -50.24 33.48
CA ARG A 34 7.21 -49.58 34.57
C ARG A 34 7.94 -48.28 35.00
N ASP A 35 7.26 -47.14 35.07
CA ASP A 35 6.67 -46.67 36.34
C ASP A 35 6.10 -45.23 36.33
N SER A 36 5.35 -44.93 37.40
CA SER A 36 4.95 -43.60 37.91
C SER A 36 3.91 -42.79 37.13
N ALA A 37 2.70 -42.73 37.72
CA ALA A 37 1.63 -41.84 37.27
C ALA A 37 1.80 -40.42 37.82
N ARG A 38 1.55 -39.40 36.99
CA ARG A 38 1.18 -38.05 37.44
C ARG A 38 -0.04 -37.57 36.66
N ALA A 39 -1.20 -37.58 37.32
CA ALA A 39 -2.46 -37.16 36.74
C ALA A 39 -2.53 -35.64 36.63
N GLN A 40 -2.63 -35.10 35.42
CA GLN A 40 -2.85 -33.67 35.18
C GLN A 40 -4.29 -33.47 34.66
N ARG A 41 -5.18 -33.00 35.55
CA ARG A 41 -6.59 -32.74 35.25
C ARG A 41 -6.73 -31.77 34.07
N ARG A 42 -7.27 -32.24 32.95
CA ARG A 42 -7.87 -31.37 31.91
C ARG A 42 -9.38 -31.31 32.14
N ARG A 43 -9.92 -30.09 32.13
CA ARG A 43 -11.37 -29.84 32.22
C ARG A 43 -12.04 -30.36 30.94
N GLY A 44 -12.95 -31.32 31.08
CA GLY A 44 -13.75 -31.82 29.95
C GLY A 44 -14.88 -30.86 29.64
N VAL A 45 -15.06 -30.54 28.36
CA VAL A 45 -16.33 -30.00 27.84
C VAL A 45 -17.21 -31.20 27.53
N ALA A 46 -18.41 -31.26 28.09
CA ALA A 46 -19.31 -32.39 27.91
C ALA A 46 -19.92 -32.39 26.51
N SER A 47 -19.52 -33.33 25.66
CA SER A 47 -20.26 -33.65 24.44
C SER A 47 -21.46 -34.52 24.82
N ALA A 48 -22.68 -34.02 24.58
CA ALA A 48 -23.90 -34.78 24.79
C ALA A 48 -24.02 -35.89 23.72
N VAL A 49 -23.54 -37.09 24.05
CA VAL A 49 -23.80 -38.29 23.27
C VAL A 49 -25.20 -38.79 23.62
N LEU A 50 -26.17 -38.56 22.73
CA LEU A 50 -27.48 -39.21 22.79
C LEU A 50 -27.33 -40.67 22.36
N LEU A 51 -26.87 -41.50 23.29
CA LEU A 51 -26.83 -42.95 23.14
C LEU A 51 -28.28 -43.48 23.25
N GLY A 52 -28.94 -43.70 22.12
CA GLY A 52 -30.18 -44.46 22.09
C GLY A 52 -29.92 -45.89 22.52
N ALA A 53 -30.41 -46.28 23.70
CA ALA A 53 -30.16 -47.60 24.26
C ALA A 53 -30.98 -48.68 23.54
N ALA A 54 -30.37 -49.37 22.58
CA ALA A 54 -30.74 -50.74 22.22
C ALA A 54 -29.87 -51.70 23.04
N GLY A 55 -30.51 -52.59 23.81
CA GLY A 55 -29.78 -53.63 24.55
C GLY A 55 -29.14 -54.66 23.59
N PRO A 56 -28.18 -55.48 24.05
CA PRO A 56 -27.60 -56.53 23.25
C PRO A 56 -28.63 -57.64 23.00
N SER A 57 -29.37 -57.54 21.90
CA SER A 57 -30.11 -58.67 21.34
C SER A 57 -29.13 -59.81 21.08
N LEU A 58 -29.49 -61.03 21.52
CA LEU A 58 -28.74 -62.24 21.18
C LEU A 58 -28.86 -62.48 19.67
N VAL A 59 -27.83 -62.07 18.92
CA VAL A 59 -27.71 -62.37 17.49
C VAL A 59 -27.35 -63.84 17.37
N TYR A 60 -28.32 -64.68 17.00
CA TYR A 60 -28.01 -66.01 16.50
C TYR A 60 -27.36 -65.90 15.12
N ALA A 61 -26.58 -66.92 14.77
CA ALA A 61 -25.89 -66.99 13.50
C ALA A 61 -26.57 -68.03 12.62
N ALA A 62 -27.31 -67.57 11.61
CA ALA A 62 -27.91 -68.46 10.63
C ALA A 62 -27.86 -67.91 9.20
N VAL A 63 -27.86 -68.84 8.24
CA VAL A 63 -28.10 -68.59 6.83
C VAL A 63 -29.38 -69.35 6.48
N VAL A 64 -30.50 -68.63 6.39
CA VAL A 64 -31.85 -69.21 6.28
C VAL A 64 -32.55 -68.64 5.06
N ALA A 65 -32.84 -69.50 4.08
CA ALA A 65 -33.66 -69.14 2.92
C ALA A 65 -35.03 -68.62 3.38
N ASP A 66 -35.56 -67.59 2.74
CA ASP A 66 -36.87 -67.04 3.08
C ASP A 66 -37.97 -68.05 2.68
N PRO A 67 -38.78 -68.57 3.62
CA PRO A 67 -39.83 -69.55 3.31
C PRO A 67 -40.90 -69.03 2.32
N SER A 68 -41.01 -67.71 2.17
CA SER A 68 -41.95 -67.03 1.26
C SER A 68 -41.36 -66.71 -0.12
N ALA A 69 -40.08 -67.00 -0.38
CA ALA A 69 -39.39 -66.58 -1.60
C ALA A 69 -39.77 -67.34 -2.89
N GLY A 70 -40.45 -68.49 -2.77
CA GLY A 70 -40.77 -69.35 -3.92
C GLY A 70 -39.51 -69.70 -4.72
N ALA A 71 -39.51 -69.42 -6.03
CA ALA A 71 -38.37 -69.68 -6.93
C ALA A 71 -37.08 -68.89 -6.60
N GLN A 72 -37.14 -67.92 -5.69
CA GLN A 72 -35.98 -67.14 -5.22
C GLN A 72 -35.39 -67.68 -3.90
N GLY A 73 -35.97 -68.73 -3.32
CA GLY A 73 -35.43 -69.39 -2.12
C GLY A 73 -34.28 -70.34 -2.48
N PRO A 74 -33.04 -70.07 -2.08
CA PRO A 74 -31.92 -70.97 -2.36
C PRO A 74 -31.96 -72.23 -1.50
N GLY A 75 -31.36 -73.32 -1.97
CA GLY A 75 -31.14 -74.50 -1.13
C GLY A 75 -29.96 -74.25 -0.19
N VAL A 76 -30.15 -74.31 1.12
CA VAL A 76 -29.05 -74.22 2.09
C VAL A 76 -28.77 -75.61 2.67
N THR A 77 -27.54 -76.06 2.52
CA THR A 77 -27.04 -77.34 3.06
C THR A 77 -25.74 -77.08 3.84
N LYS A 78 -25.10 -78.12 4.38
CA LYS A 78 -23.76 -78.02 4.96
C LYS A 78 -22.76 -78.85 4.16
N THR A 79 -21.57 -78.31 4.02
CA THR A 79 -20.39 -79.06 3.52
C THR A 79 -19.89 -80.07 4.57
N ALA A 80 -18.99 -80.96 4.17
CA ALA A 80 -18.46 -82.03 5.03
C ALA A 80 -17.77 -81.52 6.31
N ASN A 81 -17.29 -80.27 6.33
CA ASN A 81 -16.69 -79.65 7.52
C ASN A 81 -17.65 -78.75 8.32
N GLY A 82 -18.94 -78.75 7.99
CA GLY A 82 -19.99 -78.01 8.71
C GLY A 82 -20.25 -76.57 8.24
N THR A 83 -19.44 -76.04 7.32
CA THR A 83 -19.64 -74.72 6.70
C THR A 83 -20.90 -74.71 5.83
N ASP A 84 -21.70 -73.66 5.90
CA ASP A 84 -22.94 -73.52 5.12
C ASP A 84 -22.65 -73.44 3.62
N LEU A 85 -23.41 -74.21 2.84
CA LEU A 85 -23.34 -74.32 1.39
C LEU A 85 -24.68 -73.86 0.80
N VAL A 86 -24.67 -72.66 0.24
CA VAL A 86 -25.82 -72.03 -0.44
C VAL A 86 -25.80 -72.43 -1.91
N HIS A 87 -26.70 -73.33 -2.28
CA HIS A 87 -27.04 -73.63 -3.67
C HIS A 87 -27.88 -72.47 -4.22
N ILE A 88 -27.19 -71.48 -4.79
CA ILE A 88 -27.82 -70.30 -5.39
C ILE A 88 -28.85 -70.71 -6.46
N VAL A 89 -29.91 -69.93 -6.64
CA VAL A 89 -30.95 -70.21 -7.64
C VAL A 89 -30.43 -70.00 -9.07
N ALA A 90 -31.14 -70.54 -10.07
CA ALA A 90 -30.80 -70.36 -11.47
C ALA A 90 -30.67 -68.86 -11.84
N PRO A 91 -29.61 -68.44 -12.57
CA PRO A 91 -29.49 -67.06 -13.03
C PRO A 91 -30.54 -66.74 -14.11
N ASN A 92 -31.00 -65.49 -14.10
CA ASN A 92 -31.85 -64.96 -15.15
C ASN A 92 -31.08 -64.66 -16.45
N ALA A 93 -31.75 -64.13 -17.47
CA ALA A 93 -31.15 -63.81 -18.77
C ALA A 93 -29.98 -62.80 -18.72
N ALA A 94 -29.91 -61.95 -17.68
CA ALA A 94 -28.79 -61.04 -17.45
C ALA A 94 -27.60 -61.70 -16.71
N GLY A 95 -27.73 -62.97 -16.31
CA GLY A 95 -26.73 -63.71 -15.53
C GLY A 95 -26.81 -63.47 -14.02
N VAL A 96 -27.91 -62.88 -13.52
CA VAL A 96 -28.12 -62.58 -12.10
C VAL A 96 -28.93 -63.69 -11.43
N SER A 97 -28.35 -64.33 -10.40
CA SER A 97 -29.04 -65.22 -9.47
C SER A 97 -29.62 -64.38 -8.32
N HIS A 98 -30.94 -64.38 -8.14
CA HIS A 98 -31.62 -63.60 -7.09
C HIS A 98 -32.10 -64.52 -5.98
N ASN A 99 -31.38 -64.49 -4.86
CA ASN A 99 -31.55 -65.37 -3.71
C ASN A 99 -32.14 -64.56 -2.55
N LYS A 100 -33.20 -65.07 -1.91
CA LYS A 100 -33.89 -64.42 -0.79
C LYS A 100 -33.73 -65.22 0.50
N PHE A 101 -33.44 -64.50 1.57
CA PHE A 101 -33.16 -65.03 2.90
C PHE A 101 -34.04 -64.33 3.94
N SER A 102 -34.56 -65.06 4.92
CA SER A 102 -35.12 -64.43 6.12
C SER A 102 -33.98 -63.91 7.01
N GLU A 103 -32.87 -64.65 7.06
CA GLU A 103 -31.63 -64.29 7.74
C GLU A 103 -30.42 -64.69 6.89
N PHE A 104 -29.45 -63.78 6.73
CA PHE A 104 -28.15 -64.06 6.13
C PHE A 104 -27.05 -63.47 7.01
N SER A 105 -26.59 -64.26 7.98
CA SER A 105 -25.58 -63.89 8.96
C SER A 105 -24.46 -64.94 9.05
N PRO A 106 -23.58 -65.05 8.02
CA PRO A 106 -22.42 -65.92 8.07
C PRO A 106 -21.42 -65.47 9.14
N VAL A 107 -20.99 -66.41 9.99
CA VAL A 107 -20.00 -66.19 11.06
C VAL A 107 -18.94 -67.28 11.09
N GLY A 108 -17.90 -67.10 11.91
CA GLY A 108 -16.86 -68.12 12.12
C GLY A 108 -16.06 -68.40 10.84
N HIS A 109 -16.25 -69.58 10.26
CA HIS A 109 -15.61 -69.95 8.99
C HIS A 109 -16.21 -69.19 7.79
N GLY A 110 -17.48 -68.75 7.88
CA GLY A 110 -18.19 -68.04 6.82
C GLY A 110 -19.17 -68.93 6.03
N VAL A 111 -19.31 -68.70 4.74
CA VAL A 111 -20.31 -69.35 3.87
C VAL A 111 -19.81 -69.55 2.44
N VAL A 112 -20.21 -70.68 1.83
CA VAL A 112 -19.90 -71.04 0.45
C VAL A 112 -21.13 -70.84 -0.43
N LEU A 113 -21.04 -69.92 -1.39
CA LEU A 113 -21.98 -69.76 -2.49
C LEU A 113 -21.61 -70.76 -3.60
N ASN A 114 -22.46 -71.76 -3.84
CA ASN A 114 -22.21 -72.80 -4.83
C ASN A 114 -22.60 -72.31 -6.23
N ASN A 115 -21.62 -71.80 -6.98
CA ASN A 115 -21.74 -71.38 -8.38
C ASN A 115 -21.11 -72.41 -9.34
N SER A 116 -21.08 -73.69 -8.95
CA SER A 116 -20.44 -74.75 -9.74
C SER A 116 -21.46 -75.65 -10.43
N THR A 117 -21.22 -75.94 -11.71
CA THR A 117 -21.97 -76.96 -12.48
C THR A 117 -21.33 -78.36 -12.38
N THR A 118 -20.20 -78.50 -11.67
CA THR A 118 -19.50 -79.77 -11.43
C THR A 118 -19.10 -79.94 -9.95
N PRO A 119 -18.93 -81.18 -9.44
CA PRO A 119 -18.38 -81.42 -8.11
C PRO A 119 -16.91 -80.99 -8.01
N GLY A 120 -16.45 -80.65 -6.80
CA GLY A 120 -15.08 -80.19 -6.57
C GLY A 120 -14.78 -79.89 -5.10
N VAL A 121 -13.76 -79.06 -4.86
CA VAL A 121 -13.31 -78.67 -3.52
C VAL A 121 -13.43 -77.15 -3.35
N SER A 122 -14.21 -76.74 -2.36
CA SER A 122 -14.26 -75.38 -1.81
C SER A 122 -13.12 -75.18 -0.81
N GLN A 123 -12.57 -73.97 -0.77
CA GLN A 123 -11.46 -73.58 0.10
C GLN A 123 -11.83 -73.58 1.59
N ILE A 124 -13.06 -73.20 1.95
CA ILE A 124 -13.51 -73.16 3.35
C ILE A 124 -14.46 -74.29 3.74
N GLY A 125 -15.10 -74.97 2.79
CA GLY A 125 -16.04 -76.07 3.01
C GLY A 125 -15.48 -77.47 2.71
N GLY A 126 -14.38 -77.58 1.96
CA GLY A 126 -13.86 -78.86 1.48
C GLY A 126 -14.69 -79.42 0.32
N LEU A 127 -14.88 -80.73 0.26
CA LEU A 127 -15.63 -81.37 -0.84
C LEU A 127 -17.08 -80.84 -0.92
N ALA A 128 -17.45 -80.35 -2.10
CA ALA A 128 -18.77 -79.81 -2.41
C ALA A 128 -19.27 -80.37 -3.75
N MET A 129 -20.54 -80.76 -3.80
CA MET A 129 -21.20 -81.22 -5.02
C MET A 129 -21.60 -80.03 -5.91
N GLN A 130 -21.84 -80.29 -7.19
CA GLN A 130 -22.43 -79.31 -8.11
C GLN A 130 -23.74 -78.73 -7.56
N ASN A 131 -24.05 -77.49 -7.92
CA ASN A 131 -25.33 -76.88 -7.61
C ASN A 131 -26.43 -77.47 -8.52
N PRO A 132 -27.46 -78.14 -7.98
CA PRO A 132 -28.52 -78.75 -8.79
C PRO A 132 -29.40 -77.72 -9.53
N ASN A 133 -29.35 -76.44 -9.15
CA ASN A 133 -30.13 -75.37 -9.77
C ASN A 133 -29.48 -74.81 -11.06
N LEU A 134 -28.23 -75.18 -11.37
CA LEU A 134 -27.43 -74.53 -12.42
C LEU A 134 -27.20 -75.42 -13.63
N SER A 135 -27.66 -74.97 -14.80
CA SER A 135 -27.19 -75.44 -16.12
C SER A 135 -25.93 -74.70 -16.60
N GLN A 136 -25.69 -73.50 -16.05
CA GLN A 136 -24.52 -72.64 -16.31
C GLN A 136 -24.24 -71.79 -15.05
N PRO A 137 -22.98 -71.40 -14.79
CA PRO A 137 -22.66 -70.50 -13.68
C PRO A 137 -23.34 -69.13 -13.82
N ALA A 138 -23.77 -68.57 -12.69
CA ALA A 138 -24.19 -67.17 -12.59
C ALA A 138 -22.99 -66.22 -12.70
N ARG A 139 -23.23 -65.01 -13.22
CA ARG A 139 -22.24 -63.92 -13.24
C ARG A 139 -22.29 -63.08 -11.98
N ALA A 140 -23.49 -62.90 -11.43
CA ALA A 140 -23.70 -62.20 -10.17
C ALA A 140 -24.74 -62.92 -9.30
N ALA A 141 -24.59 -62.82 -7.98
CA ALA A 141 -25.58 -63.24 -7.00
C ALA A 141 -26.04 -62.05 -6.17
N LEU A 142 -27.34 -61.77 -6.24
CA LEU A 142 -28.03 -60.92 -5.29
C LEU A 142 -28.50 -61.78 -4.12
N LEU A 143 -28.10 -61.39 -2.91
CA LEU A 143 -28.49 -61.99 -1.64
C LEU A 143 -29.37 -60.96 -0.91
N GLU A 144 -30.67 -61.03 -1.13
CA GLU A 144 -31.66 -60.12 -0.52
C GLU A 144 -32.17 -60.71 0.80
N VAL A 145 -32.17 -59.91 1.87
CA VAL A 145 -32.59 -60.33 3.21
C VAL A 145 -33.85 -59.58 3.62
N THR A 146 -34.88 -60.32 4.04
CA THR A 146 -36.24 -59.81 4.20
C THR A 146 -36.64 -59.51 5.65
N GLN A 147 -36.03 -60.14 6.66
CA GLN A 147 -36.49 -60.05 8.05
C GLN A 147 -35.45 -59.54 9.07
N GLN A 148 -34.24 -60.09 9.10
CA GLN A 148 -33.24 -59.79 10.13
C GLN A 148 -32.06 -58.98 9.60
N ARG A 149 -31.38 -58.20 10.46
CA ARG A 149 -30.06 -57.60 10.16
C ARG A 149 -29.05 -58.71 9.83
N SER A 150 -28.20 -58.45 8.83
CA SER A 150 -27.09 -59.34 8.49
C SER A 150 -25.85 -59.05 9.33
N THR A 151 -25.16 -60.10 9.78
CA THR A 151 -23.78 -60.02 10.27
C THR A 151 -22.87 -60.80 9.32
N LEU A 152 -21.92 -60.11 8.69
CA LEU A 152 -20.97 -60.67 7.73
C LEU A 152 -19.59 -60.83 8.37
N GLN A 153 -19.23 -62.07 8.70
CA GLN A 153 -17.95 -62.44 9.33
C GLN A 153 -17.39 -63.72 8.70
N GLY A 154 -16.06 -63.86 8.71
CA GLY A 154 -15.38 -65.02 8.16
C GLY A 154 -15.16 -64.88 6.66
N ALA A 155 -15.22 -65.99 5.92
CA ALA A 155 -15.01 -65.99 4.47
C ALA A 155 -16.32 -66.12 3.67
N LEU A 156 -16.49 -65.25 2.68
CA LEU A 156 -17.50 -65.40 1.64
C LEU A 156 -16.84 -66.04 0.41
N GLU A 157 -17.07 -67.33 0.19
CA GLU A 157 -16.50 -68.07 -0.96
C GLU A 157 -17.52 -68.22 -2.09
N ALA A 158 -17.10 -67.95 -3.33
CA ALA A 158 -17.81 -68.42 -4.52
C ALA A 158 -17.16 -69.71 -5.04
N PHE A 159 -17.79 -70.86 -4.79
CA PHE A 159 -17.30 -72.14 -5.28
C PHE A 159 -17.70 -72.34 -6.75
N GLY A 160 -16.76 -72.74 -7.62
CA GLY A 160 -16.98 -72.84 -9.06
C GLY A 160 -16.65 -71.55 -9.81
N GLY A 161 -17.60 -71.04 -10.60
CA GLY A 161 -17.40 -69.83 -11.41
C GLY A 161 -17.23 -68.56 -10.56
N LYS A 162 -16.32 -67.66 -10.96
CA LYS A 162 -16.13 -66.34 -10.31
C LYS A 162 -17.45 -65.56 -10.31
N LEU A 163 -17.79 -64.94 -9.18
CA LEU A 163 -19.12 -64.38 -8.93
C LEU A 163 -19.03 -62.97 -8.35
N ASP A 164 -19.76 -62.00 -8.91
CA ASP A 164 -20.01 -60.72 -8.25
C ASP A 164 -21.15 -60.90 -7.22
N VAL A 165 -21.02 -60.36 -6.01
CA VAL A 165 -22.02 -60.56 -4.94
C VAL A 165 -22.56 -59.22 -4.46
N LEU A 166 -23.88 -59.12 -4.30
CA LEU A 166 -24.55 -57.98 -3.68
C LEU A 166 -25.39 -58.48 -2.50
N VAL A 167 -25.05 -58.07 -1.28
CA VAL A 167 -25.87 -58.28 -0.08
C VAL A 167 -26.79 -57.08 0.10
N ALA A 168 -28.11 -57.28 0.02
CA ALA A 168 -29.12 -56.24 0.16
C ALA A 168 -30.03 -56.50 1.35
N ASN A 169 -29.97 -55.64 2.38
CA ASN A 169 -30.71 -55.82 3.63
C ASN A 169 -31.14 -54.48 4.24
N GLN A 170 -32.43 -54.16 4.15
CA GLN A 170 -32.97 -52.88 4.66
C GLN A 170 -32.88 -52.73 6.19
N HIS A 171 -32.75 -53.84 6.93
CA HIS A 171 -32.61 -53.87 8.39
C HIS A 171 -31.18 -53.56 8.87
N GLY A 172 -30.26 -53.34 7.93
CA GLY A 172 -28.86 -53.00 8.20
C GLY A 172 -27.91 -54.19 8.06
N VAL A 173 -26.61 -53.88 8.00
CA VAL A 173 -25.54 -54.87 7.86
C VAL A 173 -24.39 -54.54 8.79
N THR A 174 -23.92 -55.53 9.55
CA THR A 174 -22.66 -55.47 10.31
C THR A 174 -21.59 -56.26 9.57
N ILE A 175 -20.38 -55.72 9.42
CA ILE A 175 -19.21 -56.39 8.83
C ILE A 175 -18.12 -56.46 9.89
N ASN A 176 -17.61 -57.66 10.20
CA ASN A 176 -16.60 -57.83 11.24
C ASN A 176 -15.63 -59.00 10.96
N GLY A 177 -14.49 -58.69 10.35
CA GLY A 177 -13.49 -59.70 9.98
C GLY A 177 -13.92 -60.50 8.74
N LEU A 178 -14.47 -59.80 7.75
CA LEU A 178 -14.89 -60.39 6.48
C LEU A 178 -13.71 -60.49 5.51
N ARG A 179 -13.63 -61.57 4.75
CA ARG A 179 -12.77 -61.73 3.58
C ARG A 179 -13.53 -62.45 2.46
N THR A 180 -13.07 -62.33 1.22
CA THR A 180 -13.72 -63.00 0.07
C THR A 180 -12.80 -63.98 -0.63
N LEU A 181 -13.36 -65.06 -1.19
CA LEU A 181 -12.63 -66.05 -1.98
C LEU A 181 -13.37 -66.27 -3.31
N ASN A 182 -12.69 -66.07 -4.43
CA ASN A 182 -13.25 -66.16 -5.79
C ASN A 182 -14.46 -65.24 -6.08
N VAL A 183 -14.68 -64.21 -5.25
CA VAL A 183 -15.64 -63.13 -5.53
C VAL A 183 -15.00 -62.11 -6.47
N GLY A 184 -15.76 -61.55 -7.40
CA GLY A 184 -15.31 -60.49 -8.30
C GLY A 184 -15.41 -59.11 -7.66
N ARG A 185 -16.64 -58.71 -7.38
CA ARG A 185 -17.01 -57.49 -6.64
C ARG A 185 -17.90 -57.85 -5.47
N LEU A 186 -17.79 -57.10 -4.37
CA LEU A 186 -18.69 -57.21 -3.24
C LEU A 186 -19.43 -55.87 -3.04
N GLY A 187 -20.75 -55.90 -3.22
CA GLY A 187 -21.65 -54.84 -2.83
C GLY A 187 -22.36 -55.17 -1.52
N VAL A 188 -22.53 -54.17 -0.64
CA VAL A 188 -23.35 -54.26 0.57
C VAL A 188 -24.28 -53.05 0.60
N THR A 189 -25.58 -53.27 0.77
CA THR A 189 -26.56 -52.17 0.73
C THR A 189 -27.73 -52.38 1.67
N THR A 190 -28.29 -51.27 2.15
CA THR A 190 -29.58 -51.24 2.86
C THR A 190 -30.72 -50.74 1.98
N GLY A 191 -30.49 -50.68 0.66
CA GLY A 191 -31.51 -50.32 -0.32
C GLY A 191 -32.49 -51.44 -0.61
N GLN A 192 -33.72 -51.05 -0.94
CA GLN A 192 -34.71 -51.93 -1.55
C GLN A 192 -34.21 -52.38 -2.93
N VAL A 193 -34.33 -53.67 -3.25
CA VAL A 193 -34.04 -54.18 -4.59
C VAL A 193 -35.11 -53.66 -5.57
N LEU A 194 -34.66 -53.12 -6.70
CA LEU A 194 -35.49 -52.59 -7.79
C LEU A 194 -35.16 -53.38 -9.08
N PRO A 195 -35.86 -54.51 -9.34
CA PRO A 195 -35.66 -55.29 -10.57
C PRO A 195 -35.94 -54.46 -11.82
N GLN A 196 -35.18 -54.70 -12.88
CA GLN A 196 -35.31 -54.01 -14.16
C GLN A 196 -35.87 -54.96 -15.23
N ALA A 197 -36.51 -54.41 -16.27
CA ALA A 197 -37.11 -55.19 -17.35
C ALA A 197 -36.10 -56.01 -18.18
N ASP A 198 -34.82 -55.62 -18.18
CA ASP A 198 -33.72 -56.36 -18.82
C ASP A 198 -33.14 -57.49 -17.95
N GLY A 199 -33.73 -57.75 -16.77
CA GLY A 199 -33.25 -58.72 -15.79
C GLY A 199 -32.12 -58.22 -14.90
N THR A 200 -31.68 -56.96 -15.04
CA THR A 200 -30.71 -56.36 -14.11
C THR A 200 -31.40 -55.85 -12.85
N VAL A 201 -30.61 -55.34 -11.89
CA VAL A 201 -31.14 -54.78 -10.63
C VAL A 201 -30.52 -53.41 -10.37
N ARG A 202 -31.34 -52.49 -9.86
CA ARG A 202 -30.91 -51.29 -9.14
C ARG A 202 -31.27 -51.45 -7.67
N VAL A 203 -30.77 -50.57 -6.80
CA VAL A 203 -31.21 -50.50 -5.40
C VAL A 203 -31.58 -49.08 -5.00
N GLY A 204 -32.67 -48.94 -4.23
CA GLY A 204 -33.18 -47.66 -3.72
C GLY A 204 -33.02 -47.57 -2.20
N VAL A 205 -32.09 -46.74 -1.75
CA VAL A 205 -31.78 -46.53 -0.32
C VAL A 205 -32.71 -45.47 0.29
N ARG A 206 -33.40 -45.85 1.37
CA ARG A 206 -34.22 -44.95 2.21
C ARG A 206 -33.97 -45.10 3.72
N GLN A 207 -33.45 -46.25 4.15
CA GLN A 207 -33.32 -46.61 5.57
C GLN A 207 -32.14 -47.59 5.79
N GLY A 208 -31.91 -47.95 7.05
CA GLY A 208 -30.86 -48.86 7.48
C GLY A 208 -29.46 -48.23 7.49
N ASP A 209 -28.57 -48.84 8.25
CA ASP A 209 -27.15 -48.48 8.39
C ASP A 209 -26.22 -49.67 8.08
N VAL A 210 -24.98 -49.36 7.72
CA VAL A 210 -23.90 -50.35 7.64
C VAL A 210 -22.81 -50.01 8.65
N LEU A 211 -22.48 -50.98 9.51
CA LEU A 211 -21.43 -50.89 10.52
C LEU A 211 -20.28 -51.82 10.14
N ILE A 212 -19.10 -51.26 9.86
CA ILE A 212 -17.84 -51.99 9.75
C ILE A 212 -17.17 -51.96 11.12
N GLU A 213 -17.25 -53.05 11.88
CA GLU A 213 -16.64 -53.18 13.20
C GLU A 213 -15.12 -53.38 13.12
N ARG A 214 -14.48 -53.46 14.30
CA ARG A 214 -13.00 -53.48 14.45
C ARG A 214 -12.27 -54.58 13.68
N GLY A 215 -12.92 -55.72 13.38
CA GLY A 215 -12.33 -56.76 12.53
C GLY A 215 -12.21 -56.37 11.05
N GLY A 216 -12.93 -55.33 10.61
CA GLY A 216 -12.81 -54.77 9.28
C GLY A 216 -13.22 -55.71 8.14
N ILE A 217 -12.67 -55.43 6.96
CA ILE A 217 -12.75 -56.27 5.77
C ILE A 217 -11.39 -56.33 5.06
N ASP A 218 -10.98 -57.55 4.69
CA ASP A 218 -9.91 -57.80 3.73
C ASP A 218 -10.49 -57.83 2.32
N THR A 219 -10.12 -56.86 1.49
CA THR A 219 -10.59 -56.72 0.11
C THR A 219 -9.70 -57.44 -0.91
N GLN A 220 -8.73 -58.26 -0.47
CA GLN A 220 -7.87 -59.04 -1.37
C GLN A 220 -8.70 -59.84 -2.39
N GLY A 221 -8.35 -59.68 -3.67
CA GLY A 221 -8.97 -60.39 -4.81
C GLY A 221 -10.24 -59.75 -5.39
N LEU A 222 -10.82 -58.77 -4.69
CA LEU A 222 -11.93 -57.95 -5.20
C LEU A 222 -11.40 -56.91 -6.20
N SER A 223 -12.15 -56.65 -7.27
CA SER A 223 -11.95 -55.46 -8.09
C SER A 223 -12.64 -54.23 -7.49
N ALA A 224 -13.74 -54.41 -6.77
CA ALA A 224 -14.42 -53.34 -6.04
C ALA A 224 -15.15 -53.86 -4.78
N PHE A 225 -15.18 -53.02 -3.75
CA PHE A 225 -16.00 -53.10 -2.55
C PHE A 225 -16.88 -51.85 -2.44
N ASP A 226 -18.18 -52.03 -2.65
CA ASP A 226 -19.18 -50.96 -2.67
C ASP A 226 -20.11 -51.08 -1.44
N VAL A 227 -20.25 -50.03 -0.62
CA VAL A 227 -21.22 -49.94 0.47
C VAL A 227 -22.18 -48.79 0.19
N VAL A 228 -23.49 -49.05 0.14
CA VAL A 228 -24.52 -48.07 -0.23
C VAL A 228 -25.69 -48.14 0.75
N SER A 229 -25.77 -47.21 1.70
CA SER A 229 -26.71 -47.27 2.83
C SER A 229 -27.21 -45.88 3.22
N ARG A 230 -28.19 -45.74 4.12
CA ARG A 230 -28.59 -44.40 4.58
C ARG A 230 -27.49 -43.78 5.43
N SER A 231 -26.85 -44.58 6.29
CA SER A 231 -25.66 -44.17 7.04
C SER A 231 -24.63 -45.29 7.14
N ILE A 232 -23.36 -44.92 7.26
CA ILE A 232 -22.22 -45.85 7.28
C ILE A 232 -21.31 -45.48 8.46
N ALA A 233 -20.94 -46.47 9.27
CA ALA A 233 -19.98 -46.35 10.37
C ALA A 233 -18.76 -47.25 10.14
N VAL A 234 -17.56 -46.68 10.19
CA VAL A 234 -16.30 -47.39 9.90
C VAL A 234 -15.39 -47.38 11.13
N HIS A 235 -15.46 -48.44 11.92
CA HIS A 235 -14.72 -48.63 13.18
C HIS A 235 -13.55 -49.62 13.06
N GLY A 236 -13.44 -50.36 11.95
CA GLY A 236 -12.29 -51.19 11.60
C GLY A 236 -11.85 -51.00 10.15
N PRO A 237 -10.70 -51.59 9.77
CA PRO A 237 -10.05 -51.26 8.50
C PRO A 237 -10.81 -51.78 7.29
N ILE A 238 -10.66 -51.06 6.17
CA ILE A 238 -10.95 -51.57 4.82
C ILE A 238 -9.60 -51.64 4.13
N SER A 239 -9.06 -52.84 3.90
CA SER A 239 -7.68 -52.99 3.40
C SER A 239 -7.53 -54.23 2.53
N ASP A 240 -6.61 -54.18 1.56
CA ASP A 240 -6.19 -55.34 0.78
C ASP A 240 -4.87 -55.89 1.36
N SER A 241 -4.90 -57.12 1.89
CA SER A 241 -3.71 -57.74 2.49
C SER A 241 -2.60 -58.12 1.49
N SER A 242 -2.88 -58.12 0.18
CA SER A 242 -1.88 -58.25 -0.90
C SER A 242 -1.25 -56.92 -1.32
N GLY A 243 -1.89 -55.79 -1.00
CA GLY A 243 -1.48 -54.46 -1.41
C GLY A 243 -1.89 -54.04 -2.83
N ALA A 244 -2.59 -54.88 -3.62
CA ALA A 244 -3.02 -54.54 -4.98
C ALA A 244 -4.07 -53.39 -5.00
N GLY A 245 -5.01 -53.43 -4.05
CA GLY A 245 -6.04 -52.41 -3.84
C GLY A 245 -7.30 -52.66 -4.68
N ALA A 246 -8.40 -52.95 -4.01
CA ALA A 246 -9.74 -52.88 -4.62
C ALA A 246 -10.19 -51.41 -4.75
N ASP A 247 -11.14 -51.13 -5.65
CA ASP A 247 -11.87 -49.86 -5.59
C ASP A 247 -12.80 -49.86 -4.37
N VAL A 248 -12.81 -48.80 -3.56
CA VAL A 248 -13.62 -48.71 -2.35
C VAL A 248 -14.59 -47.54 -2.48
N ARG A 249 -15.90 -47.82 -2.40
CA ARG A 249 -16.95 -46.80 -2.49
C ARG A 249 -17.88 -46.90 -1.29
N LEU A 250 -18.04 -45.81 -0.56
CA LEU A 250 -19.03 -45.67 0.52
C LEU A 250 -20.00 -44.55 0.11
N VAL A 251 -21.28 -44.87 -0.09
CA VAL A 251 -22.34 -43.92 -0.44
C VAL A 251 -23.42 -43.91 0.64
N ALA A 252 -23.61 -42.76 1.26
CA ALA A 252 -24.57 -42.50 2.31
C ALA A 252 -25.70 -41.56 1.86
N GLY A 253 -26.82 -41.60 2.57
CA GLY A 253 -28.05 -40.84 2.28
C GLY A 253 -29.04 -41.58 1.39
N MET A 254 -30.12 -40.89 1.00
CA MET A 254 -31.13 -41.45 0.10
C MET A 254 -30.63 -41.46 -1.35
N ASN A 255 -30.45 -42.66 -1.92
CA ASN A 255 -29.81 -42.83 -3.23
C ASN A 255 -30.48 -43.95 -4.04
N THR A 256 -30.56 -43.77 -5.36
CA THR A 256 -30.69 -44.88 -6.31
C THR A 256 -29.30 -45.27 -6.81
N TYR A 257 -28.99 -46.57 -6.85
CA TYR A 257 -27.67 -47.09 -7.22
C TYR A 257 -27.76 -48.22 -8.26
N ASP A 258 -26.86 -48.24 -9.25
CA ASP A 258 -26.65 -49.37 -10.17
C ASP A 258 -25.37 -50.12 -9.77
N PRO A 259 -25.48 -51.32 -9.17
CA PRO A 259 -24.35 -52.14 -8.75
C PRO A 259 -23.37 -52.49 -9.87
N ARG A 260 -23.82 -52.61 -11.13
CA ARG A 260 -22.95 -52.99 -12.26
C ARG A 260 -22.02 -51.84 -12.63
N THR A 261 -22.55 -50.61 -12.68
CA THR A 261 -21.80 -49.43 -13.16
C THR A 261 -21.20 -48.60 -12.03
N GLY A 262 -21.63 -48.82 -10.78
CA GLY A 262 -21.20 -48.03 -9.62
C GLY A 262 -21.73 -46.60 -9.60
N GLN A 263 -22.73 -46.30 -10.44
CA GLN A 263 -23.37 -44.97 -10.50
C GLN A 263 -24.43 -44.85 -9.40
N TYR A 264 -24.48 -43.69 -8.74
CA TYR A 264 -25.48 -43.34 -7.74
C TYR A 264 -26.08 -41.97 -8.05
N GLU A 265 -27.38 -41.82 -7.78
CA GLU A 265 -28.13 -40.59 -7.92
C GLU A 265 -28.89 -40.29 -6.62
N ALA A 266 -28.78 -39.06 -6.12
CA ALA A 266 -29.48 -38.63 -4.92
C ALA A 266 -31.01 -38.67 -5.16
N SER A 267 -31.74 -39.26 -4.22
CA SER A 267 -33.21 -39.31 -4.27
C SER A 267 -33.82 -38.13 -3.52
N ALA A 268 -35.04 -37.74 -3.88
CA ALA A 268 -35.77 -36.70 -3.16
C ALA A 268 -36.03 -37.13 -1.70
N ALA A 269 -35.99 -36.17 -0.78
CA ALA A 269 -36.29 -36.42 0.63
C ALA A 269 -37.75 -36.88 0.80
N ASP A 270 -37.96 -37.95 1.58
CA ASP A 270 -39.29 -38.52 1.86
C ASP A 270 -39.95 -37.97 3.13
N GLY A 271 -39.33 -36.96 3.77
CA GLY A 271 -39.80 -36.33 5.01
C GLY A 271 -39.35 -37.03 6.30
N SER A 272 -38.67 -38.18 6.22
CA SER A 272 -38.08 -38.83 7.40
C SER A 272 -36.86 -38.07 7.94
N ALA A 273 -36.61 -38.18 9.25
CA ALA A 273 -35.51 -37.48 9.91
C ALA A 273 -34.14 -37.96 9.40
N ALA A 274 -33.30 -37.00 8.96
CA ALA A 274 -31.97 -37.27 8.46
C ALA A 274 -31.00 -37.76 9.56
N PRO A 275 -30.04 -38.65 9.24
CA PRO A 275 -29.03 -39.08 10.19
C PRO A 275 -28.04 -37.95 10.52
N ALA A 276 -27.49 -37.96 11.74
CA ALA A 276 -26.54 -36.93 12.19
C ALA A 276 -25.24 -36.88 11.36
N LEU A 277 -24.82 -38.02 10.80
CA LEU A 277 -23.71 -38.16 9.87
C LEU A 277 -24.08 -39.23 8.84
N GLY A 278 -23.71 -39.01 7.58
CA GLY A 278 -23.91 -39.98 6.51
C GLY A 278 -22.80 -41.02 6.54
N ILE A 279 -21.54 -40.58 6.65
CA ILE A 279 -20.40 -41.46 6.88
C ILE A 279 -19.67 -40.99 8.14
N SER A 280 -19.51 -41.91 9.09
CA SER A 280 -18.70 -41.73 10.30
C SER A 280 -17.57 -42.76 10.31
N GLY A 281 -16.43 -42.41 10.90
CA GLY A 281 -15.36 -43.39 11.12
C GLY A 281 -14.36 -42.99 12.19
N GLU A 282 -13.88 -44.00 12.90
CA GLU A 282 -12.88 -43.89 13.98
C GLU A 282 -11.45 -43.98 13.43
N VAL A 283 -10.45 -43.75 14.29
CA VAL A 283 -9.01 -43.86 13.92
C VAL A 283 -8.65 -45.26 13.43
N ALA A 284 -9.32 -46.30 13.95
CA ALA A 284 -9.16 -47.69 13.51
C ALA A 284 -9.83 -47.99 12.16
N GLY A 285 -10.70 -47.10 11.67
CA GLY A 285 -11.40 -47.22 10.39
C GLY A 285 -10.57 -46.96 9.14
N ALA A 286 -9.24 -47.17 9.21
CA ALA A 286 -8.32 -46.81 8.12
C ALA A 286 -8.65 -47.54 6.81
N MET A 287 -8.48 -46.84 5.68
CA MET A 287 -8.82 -47.35 4.35
C MET A 287 -7.58 -47.44 3.45
N TYR A 288 -7.47 -48.55 2.74
CA TYR A 288 -6.51 -48.78 1.66
C TYR A 288 -7.23 -49.33 0.43
N GLY A 289 -7.03 -48.70 -0.73
CA GLY A 289 -7.66 -49.11 -1.99
C GLY A 289 -7.01 -48.48 -3.22
N ARG A 290 -7.54 -48.79 -4.41
CA ARG A 290 -7.03 -48.27 -5.69
C ARG A 290 -7.68 -46.94 -6.08
N HIS A 291 -9.00 -46.84 -5.97
CA HIS A 291 -9.74 -45.58 -5.99
C HIS A 291 -10.66 -45.57 -4.77
N ILE A 292 -10.71 -44.49 -4.01
CA ILE A 292 -11.54 -44.38 -2.80
C ILE A 292 -12.58 -43.26 -2.97
N VAL A 293 -13.86 -43.58 -2.80
CA VAL A 293 -14.99 -42.64 -2.87
C VAL A 293 -15.79 -42.68 -1.57
N LEU A 294 -15.94 -41.54 -0.90
CA LEU A 294 -16.86 -41.34 0.23
C LEU A 294 -17.87 -40.27 -0.19
N ALA A 295 -19.15 -40.63 -0.29
CA ALA A 295 -20.22 -39.72 -0.69
C ALA A 295 -21.35 -39.68 0.35
N SER A 296 -21.81 -38.49 0.72
CA SER A 296 -23.03 -38.29 1.52
C SER A 296 -23.95 -37.34 0.77
N THR A 297 -25.13 -37.81 0.35
CA THR A 297 -25.99 -37.07 -0.61
C THR A 297 -27.21 -36.41 0.04
N GLU A 298 -27.56 -36.77 1.26
CA GLU A 298 -28.70 -36.19 1.99
C GLU A 298 -28.34 -34.77 2.50
N SER A 299 -29.28 -33.83 2.40
CA SER A 299 -29.02 -32.40 2.67
C SER A 299 -28.75 -32.15 4.16
N GLY A 300 -27.67 -31.41 4.47
CA GLY A 300 -27.16 -31.18 5.82
C GLY A 300 -26.31 -32.33 6.39
N VAL A 301 -26.22 -33.47 5.69
CA VAL A 301 -25.64 -34.70 6.23
C VAL A 301 -24.17 -34.85 5.84
N GLY A 302 -23.29 -34.71 6.84
CA GLY A 302 -21.83 -34.67 6.65
C GLY A 302 -21.10 -36.01 6.59
N VAL A 303 -19.79 -35.92 6.32
CA VAL A 303 -18.81 -37.01 6.41
C VAL A 303 -17.77 -36.66 7.49
N ARG A 304 -17.60 -37.52 8.49
CA ARG A 304 -16.57 -37.37 9.53
C ARG A 304 -15.74 -38.65 9.68
N HIS A 305 -14.50 -38.63 9.21
CA HIS A 305 -13.64 -39.81 9.22
C HIS A 305 -12.30 -39.55 9.92
N ALA A 306 -12.00 -40.24 11.02
CA ALA A 306 -10.78 -40.05 11.80
C ALA A 306 -9.63 -41.02 11.43
N GLY A 307 -9.89 -42.06 10.62
CA GLY A 307 -8.88 -42.97 10.10
C GLY A 307 -8.02 -42.35 8.99
N ALA A 308 -6.92 -43.02 8.66
CA ALA A 308 -6.13 -42.68 7.49
C ALA A 308 -6.79 -43.22 6.22
N ILE A 309 -6.89 -42.40 5.17
CA ILE A 309 -7.41 -42.81 3.86
C ILE A 309 -6.25 -42.82 2.87
N THR A 310 -5.93 -43.98 2.32
CA THR A 310 -4.76 -44.20 1.46
C THR A 310 -5.17 -44.84 0.13
N SER A 311 -4.88 -44.18 -0.99
CA SER A 311 -5.28 -44.63 -2.32
C SER A 311 -4.08 -44.73 -3.27
N VAL A 312 -4.03 -45.79 -4.08
CA VAL A 312 -2.99 -45.96 -5.12
C VAL A 312 -3.20 -44.96 -6.26
N ASN A 313 -4.44 -44.72 -6.67
CA ASN A 313 -4.80 -43.64 -7.61
C ASN A 313 -5.43 -42.49 -6.83
N ASP A 314 -6.77 -42.41 -6.75
CA ASP A 314 -7.49 -41.18 -6.39
C ASP A 314 -8.30 -41.31 -5.09
N ILE A 315 -8.51 -40.19 -4.41
CA ILE A 315 -9.46 -40.05 -3.29
C ILE A 315 -10.51 -38.99 -3.64
N ARG A 316 -11.79 -39.33 -3.53
CA ARG A 316 -12.91 -38.39 -3.63
C ARG A 316 -13.77 -38.47 -2.36
N VAL A 317 -13.86 -37.37 -1.62
CA VAL A 317 -14.80 -37.21 -0.51
C VAL A 317 -15.75 -36.07 -0.84
N SER A 318 -17.06 -36.33 -0.83
CA SER A 318 -18.08 -35.32 -1.10
C SER A 318 -19.27 -35.45 -0.15
N ALA A 319 -19.71 -34.35 0.46
CA ALA A 319 -20.91 -34.32 1.28
C ALA A 319 -21.83 -33.15 0.92
N ASN A 320 -23.14 -33.37 0.95
CA ASN A 320 -24.14 -32.30 1.03
C ASN A 320 -24.28 -31.77 2.47
N GLY A 321 -23.14 -31.61 3.14
CA GLY A 321 -22.96 -31.25 4.54
C GLY A 321 -21.47 -31.04 4.85
N GLU A 322 -21.10 -30.97 6.12
CA GLU A 322 -19.70 -30.80 6.55
C GLU A 322 -18.81 -31.99 6.17
N VAL A 323 -17.55 -31.74 5.77
CA VAL A 323 -16.52 -32.79 5.61
C VAL A 323 -15.40 -32.59 6.63
N THR A 324 -15.20 -33.55 7.53
CA THR A 324 -14.10 -33.53 8.51
C THR A 324 -13.24 -34.78 8.42
N LEU A 325 -11.98 -34.63 8.03
CA LEU A 325 -10.98 -35.70 8.03
C LEU A 325 -9.99 -35.49 9.18
N GLY A 326 -10.03 -36.40 10.16
CA GLY A 326 -9.14 -36.39 11.32
C GLY A 326 -7.80 -37.08 11.09
N GLY A 327 -7.75 -38.01 10.12
CA GLY A 327 -6.53 -38.67 9.67
C GLY A 327 -6.04 -38.11 8.32
N PRO A 328 -4.87 -38.57 7.84
CA PRO A 328 -4.31 -38.15 6.55
C PRO A 328 -5.09 -38.75 5.37
N ALA A 329 -5.28 -37.95 4.32
CA ALA A 329 -5.81 -38.39 3.02
C ALA A 329 -4.69 -38.38 1.96
N ARG A 330 -4.26 -39.56 1.51
CA ARG A 330 -3.04 -39.75 0.72
C ARG A 330 -3.32 -40.52 -0.57
N ALA A 331 -3.11 -39.89 -1.72
CA ALA A 331 -3.34 -40.44 -3.05
C ALA A 331 -2.06 -40.49 -3.88
N GLY A 332 -1.92 -41.49 -4.76
CA GLY A 332 -0.88 -41.50 -5.78
C GLY A 332 -1.15 -40.48 -6.91
N ARG A 333 -2.43 -40.25 -7.21
CA ARG A 333 -2.93 -39.26 -8.17
C ARG A 333 -3.71 -38.17 -7.43
N ASP A 334 -5.00 -37.96 -7.70
CA ASP A 334 -5.73 -36.77 -7.25
C ASP A 334 -6.41 -36.97 -5.88
N VAL A 335 -6.54 -35.89 -5.11
CA VAL A 335 -7.45 -35.82 -3.96
C VAL A 335 -8.48 -34.72 -4.19
N THR A 336 -9.77 -35.06 -4.19
CA THR A 336 -10.88 -34.10 -4.22
C THR A 336 -11.69 -34.19 -2.93
N LEU A 337 -11.74 -33.11 -2.15
CA LEU A 337 -12.60 -32.96 -0.97
C LEU A 337 -13.63 -31.86 -1.23
N ALA A 338 -14.92 -32.15 -1.09
CA ALA A 338 -16.00 -31.22 -1.41
C ALA A 338 -17.11 -31.22 -0.35
N ALA A 339 -17.47 -30.04 0.14
CA ALA A 339 -18.72 -29.80 0.88
C ALA A 339 -19.69 -29.00 0.00
N SER A 340 -20.98 -29.25 0.16
CA SER A 340 -22.08 -28.57 -0.55
C SER A 340 -23.14 -28.10 0.44
N GLY A 341 -23.87 -27.03 0.08
CA GLY A 341 -24.84 -26.37 0.95
C GLY A 341 -24.25 -25.18 1.72
N VAL A 342 -25.10 -24.21 2.05
CA VAL A 342 -24.67 -22.91 2.61
C VAL A 342 -24.05 -23.08 3.99
N GLY A 343 -22.84 -22.55 4.18
CA GLY A 343 -22.12 -22.57 5.45
C GLY A 343 -21.31 -23.84 5.75
N HIS A 344 -21.55 -24.95 5.03
CA HIS A 344 -20.79 -26.20 5.22
C HIS A 344 -19.35 -26.09 4.72
N GLY A 345 -18.42 -26.59 5.51
CA GLY A 345 -16.98 -26.53 5.30
C GLY A 345 -16.31 -27.87 5.01
N VAL A 346 -15.01 -27.78 4.74
CA VAL A 346 -14.08 -28.91 4.70
C VAL A 346 -12.94 -28.65 5.68
N SER A 347 -12.73 -29.55 6.63
CA SER A 347 -11.59 -29.52 7.55
C SER A 347 -10.77 -30.81 7.46
N THR A 348 -9.45 -30.71 7.30
CA THR A 348 -8.53 -31.86 7.26
C THR A 348 -7.23 -31.59 8.03
N GLN A 349 -6.55 -32.65 8.46
CA GLN A 349 -5.24 -32.59 9.12
C GLN A 349 -4.08 -32.71 8.14
N GLU A 350 -4.16 -33.61 7.15
CA GLU A 350 -3.12 -33.79 6.14
C GLU A 350 -3.77 -34.27 4.84
N VAL A 351 -3.36 -33.71 3.71
CA VAL A 351 -3.85 -34.11 2.39
C VAL A 351 -2.71 -34.10 1.37
N SER A 352 -2.51 -35.20 0.65
CA SER A 352 -1.42 -35.28 -0.33
C SER A 352 -1.76 -36.07 -1.60
N ALA A 353 -1.30 -35.55 -2.74
CA ALA A 353 -1.36 -36.13 -4.08
C ALA A 353 0.06 -36.31 -4.62
N GLN A 354 0.56 -37.53 -4.86
CA GLN A 354 1.97 -37.73 -5.26
C GLN A 354 2.28 -37.22 -6.68
N GLN A 355 1.40 -37.52 -7.64
CA GLN A 355 1.56 -37.21 -9.06
C GLN A 355 0.42 -36.35 -9.60
N GLY A 356 -0.58 -36.06 -8.77
CA GLY A 356 -1.80 -35.33 -9.11
C GLY A 356 -1.99 -34.05 -8.31
N THR A 357 -3.24 -33.60 -8.29
CA THR A 357 -3.73 -32.34 -7.73
C THR A 357 -4.48 -32.58 -6.42
N VAL A 358 -4.33 -31.67 -5.45
CA VAL A 358 -5.22 -31.57 -4.30
C VAL A 358 -6.26 -30.48 -4.56
N LYS A 359 -7.53 -30.85 -4.68
CA LYS A 359 -8.66 -29.92 -4.79
C LYS A 359 -9.53 -29.97 -3.54
N VAL A 360 -9.74 -28.83 -2.89
CA VAL A 360 -10.65 -28.69 -1.74
C VAL A 360 -11.63 -27.56 -1.99
N SER A 361 -12.93 -27.84 -1.90
CA SER A 361 -13.98 -26.85 -2.19
C SER A 361 -15.12 -26.89 -1.17
N ALA A 362 -15.58 -25.71 -0.73
CA ALA A 362 -16.71 -25.57 0.18
C ALA A 362 -17.38 -24.19 0.02
N PRO A 363 -18.72 -24.08 0.13
CA PRO A 363 -19.40 -22.79 0.29
C PRO A 363 -19.05 -22.11 1.63
N GLY A 364 -18.78 -22.91 2.67
CA GLY A 364 -18.29 -22.48 3.98
C GLY A 364 -16.75 -22.51 4.08
N ARG A 365 -16.21 -22.79 5.27
CA ARG A 365 -14.76 -22.69 5.52
C ARG A 365 -14.00 -23.90 4.94
N VAL A 366 -12.87 -23.64 4.27
CA VAL A 366 -11.82 -24.62 3.99
C VAL A 366 -10.70 -24.46 5.02
N ALA A 367 -10.45 -25.49 5.82
CA ALA A 367 -9.46 -25.48 6.91
C ALA A 367 -8.47 -26.66 6.77
N LEU A 368 -7.26 -26.38 6.31
CA LEU A 368 -6.16 -27.36 6.25
C LEU A 368 -5.29 -27.14 7.49
N ASN A 369 -5.50 -27.95 8.54
CA ASN A 369 -4.88 -27.73 9.85
C ASN A 369 -3.43 -28.26 9.93
N GLY A 370 -3.01 -29.04 8.94
CA GLY A 370 -1.63 -29.46 8.70
C GLY A 370 -1.31 -29.45 7.21
N VAL A 371 -0.38 -30.31 6.77
CA VAL A 371 0.25 -30.18 5.46
C VAL A 371 -0.69 -30.55 4.29
N ALA A 372 -0.72 -29.69 3.28
CA ALA A 372 -1.26 -29.99 1.96
C ALA A 372 -0.11 -30.10 0.94
N ALA A 373 -0.02 -31.20 0.19
CA ALA A 373 1.08 -31.43 -0.76
C ALA A 373 0.60 -32.01 -2.10
N ALA A 374 1.06 -31.47 -3.23
CA ALA A 374 0.71 -31.96 -4.56
C ALA A 374 1.92 -32.10 -5.50
N GLY A 375 1.94 -33.19 -6.25
CA GLY A 375 2.83 -33.40 -7.41
C GLY A 375 2.45 -32.55 -8.64
N GLN A 376 1.27 -31.95 -8.62
CA GLN A 376 0.81 -30.92 -9.56
C GLN A 376 0.40 -29.67 -8.79
N ASP A 377 -0.90 -29.40 -8.66
CA ASP A 377 -1.44 -28.15 -8.09
C ASP A 377 -2.10 -28.38 -6.72
N VAL A 378 -2.21 -27.32 -5.93
CA VAL A 378 -3.14 -27.26 -4.79
C VAL A 378 -4.19 -26.18 -5.05
N VAL A 379 -5.46 -26.57 -5.12
CA VAL A 379 -6.60 -25.70 -5.47
C VAL A 379 -7.61 -25.68 -4.31
N LEU A 380 -7.74 -24.54 -3.65
CA LEU A 380 -8.57 -24.33 -2.46
C LEU A 380 -9.62 -23.25 -2.77
N GLN A 381 -10.89 -23.56 -2.54
CA GLN A 381 -12.01 -22.67 -2.87
C GLN A 381 -13.02 -22.66 -1.71
N GLY A 382 -13.16 -21.52 -1.02
CA GLY A 382 -13.96 -21.43 0.22
C GLY A 382 -14.92 -20.23 0.28
N GLY A 383 -15.82 -20.25 1.26
CA GLY A 383 -16.34 -19.04 1.90
C GLY A 383 -15.25 -18.32 2.71
N SER A 384 -14.36 -19.09 3.34
CA SER A 384 -13.05 -18.63 3.84
C SER A 384 -12.03 -19.76 3.67
N VAL A 385 -10.75 -19.41 3.49
CA VAL A 385 -9.66 -20.40 3.36
C VAL A 385 -8.63 -20.17 4.47
N SER A 386 -8.23 -21.23 5.16
CA SER A 386 -7.27 -21.21 6.25
C SER A 386 -6.33 -22.40 6.12
N THR A 387 -5.05 -22.17 5.86
CA THR A 387 -4.06 -23.25 5.68
C THR A 387 -2.97 -23.20 6.75
N ALA A 388 -2.41 -24.36 7.08
CA ALA A 388 -1.04 -24.49 7.55
C ALA A 388 -0.09 -24.48 6.34
N ALA A 389 0.88 -25.40 6.27
CA ALA A 389 1.83 -25.47 5.16
C ALA A 389 1.21 -26.08 3.88
N VAL A 390 1.52 -25.49 2.73
CA VAL A 390 1.06 -25.92 1.40
C VAL A 390 2.27 -26.06 0.46
N GLY A 391 2.38 -27.18 -0.24
CA GLY A 391 3.42 -27.41 -1.24
C GLY A 391 2.84 -27.92 -2.56
N ALA A 392 3.25 -27.32 -3.67
CA ALA A 392 2.92 -27.77 -5.03
C ALA A 392 4.18 -27.89 -5.88
N GLN A 393 4.16 -28.72 -6.93
CA GLN A 393 5.21 -28.71 -7.96
C GLN A 393 4.88 -27.77 -9.12
N ARG A 394 3.61 -27.35 -9.26
CA ARG A 394 3.18 -26.40 -10.29
C ARG A 394 2.59 -25.14 -9.65
N ASP A 395 1.29 -25.13 -9.37
CA ASP A 395 0.59 -23.90 -8.99
C ASP A 395 -0.17 -24.08 -7.66
N VAL A 396 -0.26 -23.02 -6.85
CA VAL A 396 -1.14 -22.96 -5.67
C VAL A 396 -2.19 -21.89 -5.89
N LEU A 397 -3.46 -22.28 -5.88
CA LEU A 397 -4.60 -21.38 -6.02
C LEU A 397 -5.45 -21.44 -4.73
N ALA A 398 -5.52 -20.34 -3.99
CA ALA A 398 -6.36 -20.20 -2.81
C ALA A 398 -7.36 -19.06 -2.99
N THR A 399 -8.64 -19.39 -3.20
CA THR A 399 -9.71 -18.39 -3.38
C THR A 399 -10.78 -18.47 -2.31
N ALA A 400 -11.25 -17.31 -1.86
CA ALA A 400 -12.36 -17.20 -0.91
C ALA A 400 -13.34 -16.08 -1.28
N SER A 401 -14.63 -16.25 -0.97
CA SER A 401 -15.62 -15.16 -1.06
C SER A 401 -15.62 -14.23 0.15
N GLY A 402 -15.08 -14.70 1.28
CA GLY A 402 -14.55 -13.92 2.40
C GLY A 402 -13.02 -14.00 2.42
N ASP A 403 -12.44 -14.36 3.57
CA ASP A 403 -11.01 -14.17 3.84
C ASP A 403 -10.12 -15.37 3.45
N VAL A 404 -8.85 -15.10 3.17
CA VAL A 404 -7.79 -16.13 3.02
C VAL A 404 -6.69 -15.90 4.06
N THR A 405 -6.40 -16.90 4.90
CA THR A 405 -5.28 -16.88 5.85
C THR A 405 -4.30 -18.02 5.57
N LEU A 406 -3.05 -17.68 5.25
CA LEU A 406 -1.94 -18.60 5.08
C LEU A 406 -1.11 -18.62 6.38
N ASN A 407 -1.37 -19.57 7.27
CA ASN A 407 -0.70 -19.64 8.59
C ASN A 407 0.64 -20.37 8.55
N GLY A 408 0.89 -21.19 7.53
CA GLY A 408 2.16 -21.86 7.30
C GLY A 408 2.76 -21.49 5.94
N ALA A 409 3.94 -22.02 5.65
CA ALA A 409 4.63 -21.73 4.39
C ALA A 409 3.87 -22.28 3.17
N VAL A 410 3.82 -21.51 2.09
CA VAL A 410 3.30 -21.90 0.78
C VAL A 410 4.47 -21.94 -0.21
N GLN A 411 4.78 -23.09 -0.79
CA GLN A 411 5.95 -23.27 -1.66
C GLN A 411 5.58 -23.88 -3.01
N THR A 412 6.11 -23.33 -4.11
CA THR A 412 5.89 -23.90 -5.44
C THR A 412 6.98 -23.58 -6.48
N GLN A 413 7.09 -24.42 -7.53
CA GLN A 413 8.03 -24.24 -8.65
C GLN A 413 7.48 -23.39 -9.81
N ARG A 414 6.21 -22.97 -9.75
CA ARG A 414 5.69 -21.95 -10.67
C ARG A 414 4.98 -20.84 -9.92
N ASP A 415 3.64 -20.87 -9.84
CA ASP A 415 2.84 -19.67 -9.57
C ASP A 415 1.97 -19.84 -8.30
N VAL A 416 1.89 -18.80 -7.45
CA VAL A 416 0.93 -18.73 -6.32
C VAL A 416 -0.10 -17.66 -6.61
N VAL A 417 -1.38 -17.99 -6.50
CA VAL A 417 -2.51 -17.06 -6.64
C VAL A 417 -3.39 -17.14 -5.42
N VAL A 418 -3.56 -16.01 -4.74
CA VAL A 418 -4.44 -15.84 -3.58
C VAL A 418 -5.48 -14.77 -3.91
N ALA A 419 -6.76 -15.08 -3.82
CA ALA A 419 -7.84 -14.12 -4.09
C ALA A 419 -8.94 -14.20 -3.03
N ALA A 420 -9.11 -13.13 -2.25
CA ALA A 420 -10.14 -13.02 -1.22
C ALA A 420 -11.25 -12.04 -1.64
N GLY A 421 -12.50 -12.32 -1.25
CA GLY A 421 -13.57 -11.32 -1.24
C GLY A 421 -13.55 -10.45 0.02
N GLY A 422 -12.83 -10.88 1.06
CA GLY A 422 -12.53 -10.12 2.28
C GLY A 422 -11.03 -9.82 2.38
N GLU A 423 -10.42 -10.16 3.52
CA GLU A 423 -9.01 -9.91 3.81
C GLU A 423 -8.09 -11.05 3.36
N VAL A 424 -6.81 -10.74 3.10
CA VAL A 424 -5.74 -11.75 3.00
C VAL A 424 -4.73 -11.55 4.13
N ALA A 425 -4.43 -12.61 4.87
CA ALA A 425 -3.40 -12.63 5.90
C ALA A 425 -2.35 -13.71 5.62
N VAL A 426 -1.14 -13.29 5.24
CA VAL A 426 0.04 -14.14 5.08
C VAL A 426 0.83 -14.10 6.39
N LYS A 427 0.93 -15.24 7.09
CA LYS A 427 1.64 -15.36 8.38
C LYS A 427 2.82 -16.34 8.35
N GLY A 428 2.98 -17.10 7.27
CA GLY A 428 4.17 -17.90 6.96
C GLY A 428 4.67 -17.60 5.54
N ASP A 429 5.86 -18.10 5.20
CA ASP A 429 6.53 -17.76 3.94
C ASP A 429 5.79 -18.23 2.68
N VAL A 430 5.49 -17.32 1.76
CA VAL A 430 5.00 -17.62 0.41
C VAL A 430 6.18 -17.55 -0.55
N GLN A 431 6.53 -18.66 -1.22
CA GLN A 431 7.67 -18.74 -2.13
C GLN A 431 7.27 -19.41 -3.45
N ALA A 432 7.46 -18.71 -4.56
CA ALA A 432 7.15 -19.20 -5.91
C ALA A 432 8.35 -19.01 -6.84
N ALA A 433 8.80 -20.05 -7.55
CA ALA A 433 9.92 -19.89 -8.47
C ALA A 433 9.60 -19.07 -9.73
N ARG A 434 8.30 -18.85 -10.04
CA ARG A 434 7.85 -17.88 -11.06
C ARG A 434 7.11 -16.73 -10.39
N ASN A 435 5.78 -16.74 -10.30
CA ASN A 435 5.04 -15.54 -9.92
C ASN A 435 4.21 -15.72 -8.65
N VAL A 436 3.93 -14.61 -7.96
CA VAL A 436 2.97 -14.55 -6.85
C VAL A 436 1.96 -13.45 -7.14
N GLN A 437 0.68 -13.74 -6.97
CA GLN A 437 -0.41 -12.77 -7.03
C GLN A 437 -1.27 -12.91 -5.78
N ILE A 438 -1.43 -11.82 -5.03
CA ILE A 438 -2.26 -11.77 -3.82
C ILE A 438 -3.27 -10.63 -3.98
N GLY A 439 -4.56 -10.91 -3.94
CA GLY A 439 -5.60 -9.94 -4.27
C GLY A 439 -6.81 -9.97 -3.33
N THR A 440 -7.40 -8.81 -3.09
CA THR A 440 -8.78 -8.67 -2.54
C THR A 440 -9.73 -8.13 -3.60
N ALA A 441 -10.99 -8.54 -3.59
CA ALA A 441 -12.02 -8.03 -4.50
C ALA A 441 -12.21 -6.50 -4.38
N ALA A 442 -12.25 -5.80 -5.53
CA ALA A 442 -12.28 -4.34 -5.57
C ALA A 442 -13.53 -3.69 -4.94
N ASN A 443 -14.64 -4.44 -4.81
CA ASN A 443 -15.95 -3.97 -4.34
C ASN A 443 -16.21 -4.17 -2.84
N ARG A 444 -15.28 -4.77 -2.10
CA ARG A 444 -15.33 -4.91 -0.63
C ARG A 444 -14.06 -4.29 -0.05
N ALA A 445 -14.11 -3.75 1.16
CA ALA A 445 -12.95 -3.15 1.80
C ALA A 445 -12.05 -4.23 2.46
N GLY A 446 -11.23 -4.90 1.65
CA GLY A 446 -10.28 -5.92 2.09
C GLY A 446 -8.87 -5.37 2.21
N THR A 447 -8.15 -5.83 3.22
CA THR A 447 -6.72 -5.55 3.43
C THR A 447 -5.87 -6.77 3.06
N VAL A 448 -4.63 -6.54 2.63
CA VAL A 448 -3.61 -7.61 2.55
C VAL A 448 -2.54 -7.37 3.61
N THR A 449 -2.35 -8.32 4.51
CA THR A 449 -1.30 -8.27 5.53
C THR A 449 -0.27 -9.37 5.31
N VAL A 450 0.99 -9.00 5.13
CA VAL A 450 2.15 -9.89 5.27
C VAL A 450 2.70 -9.69 6.69
N GLY A 451 2.37 -10.60 7.60
CA GLY A 451 2.73 -10.50 9.03
C GLY A 451 4.22 -10.75 9.29
N ALA A 452 4.73 -10.30 10.43
CA ALA A 452 6.16 -10.39 10.79
C ALA A 452 6.73 -11.82 10.87
N GLY A 453 5.87 -12.86 10.85
CA GLY A 453 6.27 -14.27 10.81
C GLY A 453 6.32 -14.89 9.41
N GLY A 454 5.99 -14.13 8.35
CA GLY A 454 6.00 -14.64 6.97
C GLY A 454 6.55 -13.64 5.97
N SER A 455 7.26 -14.13 4.97
CA SER A 455 7.73 -13.38 3.82
C SER A 455 6.98 -13.73 2.53
N VAL A 456 7.16 -12.95 1.47
CA VAL A 456 6.64 -13.24 0.13
C VAL A 456 7.76 -13.10 -0.90
N ALA A 457 8.12 -14.21 -1.55
CA ALA A 457 9.20 -14.27 -2.53
C ALA A 457 8.73 -14.86 -3.88
N ALA A 458 9.09 -14.20 -4.98
CA ALA A 458 8.85 -14.68 -6.34
C ALA A 458 10.16 -14.68 -7.18
N GLY A 459 10.39 -15.67 -8.03
CA GLY A 459 11.53 -15.64 -8.96
C GLY A 459 11.33 -14.66 -10.13
N GLY A 460 10.08 -14.42 -10.51
CA GLY A 460 9.61 -13.52 -11.55
C GLY A 460 8.87 -12.31 -10.95
N SER A 461 7.55 -12.21 -11.14
CA SER A 461 6.75 -11.09 -10.64
C SER A 461 5.98 -11.39 -9.35
N LEU A 462 5.81 -10.37 -8.52
CA LEU A 462 4.98 -10.38 -7.32
C LEU A 462 4.00 -9.21 -7.37
N GLY A 463 2.71 -9.51 -7.54
CA GLY A 463 1.62 -8.54 -7.44
C GLY A 463 0.86 -8.67 -6.12
N ILE A 464 0.66 -7.55 -5.41
CA ILE A 464 -0.26 -7.48 -4.27
C ILE A 464 -1.30 -6.39 -4.55
N GLN A 465 -2.59 -6.74 -4.47
CA GLN A 465 -3.71 -5.84 -4.65
C GLN A 465 -4.62 -5.88 -3.41
N ALA A 466 -4.74 -4.75 -2.71
CA ALA A 466 -5.71 -4.57 -1.63
C ALA A 466 -6.66 -3.42 -1.97
N SER A 467 -7.96 -3.60 -1.80
CA SER A 467 -8.93 -2.53 -2.04
C SER A 467 -8.95 -1.49 -0.92
N ARG A 468 -8.53 -1.84 0.30
CA ARG A 468 -8.20 -0.89 1.36
C ARG A 468 -6.67 -0.80 1.50
N ASP A 469 -6.07 -1.46 2.49
CA ASP A 469 -4.67 -1.26 2.87
C ASP A 469 -3.81 -2.51 2.64
N VAL A 470 -2.54 -2.30 2.28
CA VAL A 470 -1.48 -3.30 2.35
C VAL A 470 -0.64 -3.03 3.60
N THR A 471 -0.47 -4.03 4.45
CA THR A 471 0.46 -4.00 5.59
C THR A 471 1.57 -5.01 5.38
N LEU A 472 2.81 -4.56 5.24
CA LEU A 472 4.00 -5.39 5.05
C LEU A 472 4.86 -5.34 6.31
N ASN A 473 4.71 -6.33 7.19
CA ASN A 473 5.51 -6.50 8.41
C ASN A 473 6.60 -7.58 8.25
N GLY A 474 6.56 -8.36 7.17
CA GLY A 474 7.58 -9.35 6.78
C GLY A 474 8.06 -9.15 5.34
N ASP A 475 9.19 -9.76 5.01
CA ASP A 475 9.97 -9.45 3.79
C ASP A 475 9.23 -9.71 2.47
N VAL A 476 9.48 -8.87 1.48
CA VAL A 476 8.87 -8.94 0.13
C VAL A 476 9.98 -8.85 -0.93
N GLN A 477 10.10 -9.86 -1.78
CA GLN A 477 11.15 -9.94 -2.80
C GLN A 477 10.64 -10.52 -4.13
N ALA A 478 11.02 -9.92 -5.25
CA ALA A 478 10.83 -10.53 -6.58
C ALA A 478 11.86 -10.03 -7.59
N ALA A 479 11.81 -10.50 -8.85
CA ALA A 479 12.47 -9.77 -9.93
C ALA A 479 11.70 -8.47 -10.27
N ARG A 480 10.37 -8.48 -10.14
CA ARG A 480 9.47 -7.31 -10.25
C ARG A 480 8.39 -7.34 -9.16
N VAL A 481 8.22 -6.27 -8.40
CA VAL A 481 7.14 -6.13 -7.40
C VAL A 481 6.15 -5.06 -7.86
N THR A 482 4.86 -5.29 -7.68
CA THR A 482 3.75 -4.36 -7.95
C THR A 482 2.80 -4.37 -6.75
N LEU A 483 2.51 -3.21 -6.18
CA LEU A 483 1.57 -3.03 -5.06
C LEU A 483 0.45 -2.08 -5.51
N ALA A 484 -0.81 -2.51 -5.45
CA ALA A 484 -1.98 -1.70 -5.80
C ALA A 484 -2.89 -1.60 -4.57
N THR A 485 -2.99 -0.41 -3.97
CA THR A 485 -3.69 -0.22 -2.69
C THR A 485 -4.15 1.22 -2.48
N ARG A 486 -4.95 1.50 -1.44
CA ARG A 486 -5.24 2.87 -0.99
C ARG A 486 -4.26 3.36 0.08
N GLY A 487 -3.67 2.44 0.83
CA GLY A 487 -2.80 2.71 1.98
C GLY A 487 -1.73 1.65 2.12
N LEU A 488 -0.47 2.06 2.35
CA LEU A 488 0.65 1.15 2.55
C LEU A 488 1.31 1.42 3.91
N LEU A 489 1.28 0.43 4.80
CA LEU A 489 2.07 0.42 6.03
C LEU A 489 3.21 -0.58 5.89
N GLN A 490 4.45 -0.11 5.92
CA GLN A 490 5.63 -0.96 5.80
C GLN A 490 6.44 -0.98 7.11
N GLN A 491 6.55 -2.16 7.71
CA GLN A 491 7.43 -2.50 8.84
C GLN A 491 8.41 -3.65 8.50
N ALA A 492 8.30 -4.22 7.29
CA ALA A 492 9.16 -5.28 6.76
C ALA A 492 10.64 -4.85 6.70
N ALA A 493 11.56 -5.79 6.95
CA ALA A 493 12.98 -5.48 6.84
C ALA A 493 13.38 -5.24 5.37
N LYS A 494 12.84 -6.02 4.42
CA LYS A 494 13.22 -6.00 3.00
C LYS A 494 12.01 -5.83 2.07
N LEU A 495 12.11 -4.87 1.15
CA LEU A 495 11.31 -4.78 -0.07
C LEU A 495 12.29 -4.67 -1.25
N LEU A 496 12.44 -5.70 -2.08
CA LEU A 496 13.51 -5.75 -3.09
C LEU A 496 13.07 -6.30 -4.46
N ALA A 497 13.43 -5.57 -5.52
CA ALA A 497 13.39 -6.04 -6.91
C ALA A 497 14.80 -6.42 -7.39
N THR A 498 15.05 -7.70 -7.70
CA THR A 498 16.42 -8.23 -7.96
C THR A 498 16.81 -8.35 -9.44
N GLY A 499 15.91 -8.04 -10.38
CA GLY A 499 15.98 -8.54 -11.76
C GLY A 499 16.82 -7.74 -12.78
N GLY A 500 17.38 -6.59 -12.43
CA GLY A 500 18.25 -5.79 -13.32
C GLY A 500 17.61 -5.16 -14.57
N GLN A 501 16.42 -5.61 -15.00
CA GLN A 501 15.71 -5.08 -16.16
C GLN A 501 14.24 -4.76 -15.84
N THR A 502 13.92 -3.48 -15.93
CA THR A 502 12.57 -2.88 -15.94
C THR A 502 11.57 -3.43 -14.90
N VAL A 503 11.55 -2.76 -13.75
CA VAL A 503 10.27 -2.47 -13.09
C VAL A 503 9.47 -1.62 -14.07
N THR A 504 8.58 -2.23 -14.85
CA THR A 504 7.81 -1.53 -15.90
C THR A 504 6.69 -0.72 -15.28
N LEU A 505 7.11 0.39 -14.69
CA LEU A 505 6.32 1.60 -14.62
C LEU A 505 6.59 2.31 -15.95
N THR A 506 5.53 2.62 -16.72
CA THR A 506 5.63 3.48 -17.91
C THR A 506 5.83 4.92 -17.42
N GLU A 507 7.03 5.11 -16.89
CA GLU A 507 7.48 6.14 -15.95
C GLU A 507 6.66 6.22 -14.64
N PRO A 508 7.30 6.49 -13.48
CA PRO A 508 8.68 6.18 -13.07
C PRO A 508 8.81 5.14 -11.91
N THR A 509 10.04 4.79 -11.47
CA THR A 509 10.45 3.52 -10.80
C THR A 509 10.05 3.24 -9.33
N LEU A 510 9.00 3.86 -8.81
CA LEU A 510 8.24 3.40 -7.63
C LEU A 510 6.76 3.74 -7.91
N GLU A 511 5.79 3.07 -7.29
CA GLU A 511 4.42 3.58 -7.27
C GLU A 511 3.78 3.23 -5.94
N ILE A 512 4.05 4.08 -4.96
CA ILE A 512 3.21 4.17 -3.77
C ILE A 512 2.02 5.03 -4.19
N GLU A 513 0.96 4.40 -4.71
CA GLU A 513 -0.35 5.03 -4.78
C GLU A 513 -0.99 4.93 -3.39
N VAL A 514 -0.94 6.03 -2.63
CA VAL A 514 -1.53 6.11 -1.30
C VAL A 514 -2.28 7.43 -1.19
N GLY A 515 -3.60 7.40 -1.08
CA GLY A 515 -4.43 8.58 -0.86
C GLY A 515 -4.18 9.76 -1.81
N GLY A 516 -3.75 9.53 -3.06
CA GLY A 516 -3.40 10.57 -4.03
C GLY A 516 -1.93 11.01 -4.03
N TYR A 517 -1.05 10.37 -3.27
CA TYR A 517 0.40 10.47 -3.45
C TYR A 517 0.86 9.49 -4.54
N ARG A 518 1.91 9.89 -5.29
CA ARG A 518 2.62 9.09 -6.30
C ARG A 518 4.12 9.38 -6.18
N LEU A 519 4.83 8.61 -5.36
CA LEU A 519 6.30 8.59 -5.37
C LEU A 519 6.78 7.57 -6.38
N ALA A 520 7.62 8.01 -7.32
CA ALA A 520 8.01 7.24 -8.47
C ALA A 520 9.39 7.61 -9.04
N GLY A 521 10.36 6.72 -8.93
CA GLY A 521 11.72 6.91 -9.44
C GLY A 521 12.75 6.13 -8.62
N THR A 522 14.02 6.48 -8.77
CA THR A 522 15.09 5.88 -7.95
C THR A 522 15.30 6.66 -6.67
N LEU A 523 15.36 5.94 -5.56
CA LEU A 523 15.79 6.41 -4.24
C LEU A 523 16.98 5.53 -3.81
N SER A 524 18.11 6.14 -3.48
CA SER A 524 19.35 5.42 -3.15
C SER A 524 19.98 5.94 -1.87
N ALA A 525 20.43 5.03 -1.01
CA ALA A 525 21.31 5.36 0.11
C ALA A 525 22.76 5.33 -0.38
N VAL A 526 23.44 6.46 -0.32
CA VAL A 526 24.84 6.61 -0.74
C VAL A 526 25.71 7.12 0.41
N ASP A 527 27.00 6.86 0.33
CA ASP A 527 27.99 7.44 1.25
C ASP A 527 28.26 8.92 0.93
N ALA A 528 29.15 9.55 1.71
CA ALA A 528 29.56 10.94 1.50
C ALA A 528 30.30 11.19 0.17
N GLN A 529 30.67 10.12 -0.57
CA GLN A 529 31.30 10.14 -1.88
C GLN A 529 30.31 9.83 -3.01
N GLY A 530 29.01 9.72 -2.69
CA GLY A 530 27.95 9.43 -3.65
C GLY A 530 27.89 7.98 -4.13
N GLN A 531 28.63 7.05 -3.52
CA GLN A 531 28.63 5.64 -3.89
C GLN A 531 27.52 4.87 -3.14
N PRO A 532 26.81 3.92 -3.78
CA PRO A 532 25.76 3.14 -3.12
C PRO A 532 26.28 2.34 -1.91
N ILE A 533 25.65 2.51 -0.75
CA ILE A 533 26.05 1.76 0.46
C ILE A 533 25.49 0.34 0.39
N ALA A 534 26.37 -0.64 0.24
CA ALA A 534 25.99 -2.05 0.14
C ALA A 534 25.26 -2.53 1.41
N GLY A 535 24.02 -3.03 1.23
CA GLY A 535 23.19 -3.56 2.32
C GLY A 535 22.48 -2.50 3.18
N ALA A 536 22.62 -1.21 2.86
CA ALA A 536 21.84 -0.16 3.50
C ALA A 536 20.34 -0.20 3.09
N ARG A 537 19.48 0.28 3.99
CA ARG A 537 18.03 0.34 3.83
C ARG A 537 17.56 1.76 4.12
N ILE A 538 16.68 2.30 3.28
CA ILE A 538 15.96 3.54 3.60
C ILE A 538 14.68 3.12 4.34
N VAL A 539 14.54 3.57 5.59
CA VAL A 539 13.47 3.20 6.50
C VAL A 539 12.69 4.46 6.91
N LEU A 540 11.37 4.38 6.92
CA LEU A 540 10.50 5.42 7.49
C LEU A 540 10.21 5.06 8.96
N SER A 541 10.70 5.86 9.91
CA SER A 541 10.46 5.67 11.34
C SER A 541 9.82 6.93 11.93
N GLN A 542 8.63 6.79 12.52
CA GLN A 542 7.86 7.91 13.10
C GLN A 542 7.68 9.10 12.13
N GLY A 543 7.48 8.82 10.83
CA GLY A 543 7.34 9.83 9.78
C GLY A 543 8.66 10.41 9.24
N VAL A 544 9.82 9.96 9.76
CA VAL A 544 11.15 10.43 9.35
C VAL A 544 11.87 9.37 8.52
N MET A 545 12.35 9.75 7.34
CA MET A 545 13.22 8.90 6.50
C MET A 545 14.65 8.85 7.07
N GLN A 546 15.18 7.64 7.22
CA GLN A 546 16.54 7.42 7.73
C GLN A 546 17.20 6.22 7.03
N VAL A 547 18.52 6.26 6.91
CA VAL A 547 19.30 5.13 6.38
C VAL A 547 19.74 4.24 7.55
N THR A 548 19.49 2.93 7.45
CA THR A 548 19.97 1.93 8.41
C THR A 548 20.79 0.84 7.72
N ASP A 549 21.72 0.23 8.45
CA ASP A 549 22.46 -0.94 7.98
C ASP A 549 21.59 -2.22 7.99
N ALA A 550 22.19 -3.34 7.59
CA ALA A 550 21.52 -4.64 7.59
C ALA A 550 21.10 -5.14 8.99
N SER A 551 21.66 -4.57 10.08
CA SER A 551 21.34 -4.86 11.48
C SER A 551 20.30 -3.89 12.09
N GLY A 552 19.81 -2.92 11.30
CA GLY A 552 18.82 -1.92 11.73
C GLY A 552 19.42 -0.74 12.50
N ARG A 553 20.76 -0.61 12.58
CA ARG A 553 21.41 0.56 13.17
C ARG A 553 21.43 1.69 12.15
N ARG A 554 21.18 2.93 12.59
CA ARG A 554 21.28 4.10 11.71
C ARG A 554 22.71 4.23 11.16
N VAL A 555 22.85 4.36 9.85
CA VAL A 555 24.13 4.70 9.21
C VAL A 555 24.33 6.20 9.35
N THR A 556 25.38 6.62 10.04
CA THR A 556 25.79 8.03 10.07
C THR A 556 26.35 8.41 8.69
N ASP A 557 26.22 9.69 8.33
CA ASP A 557 26.82 10.27 7.12
C ASP A 557 26.29 9.72 5.77
N ALA A 558 25.31 8.81 5.80
CA ALA A 558 24.60 8.34 4.62
C ALA A 558 23.65 9.42 4.07
N GLN A 559 23.73 9.67 2.77
CA GLN A 559 22.86 10.58 2.05
C GLN A 559 21.74 9.82 1.34
N ILE A 560 20.55 10.40 1.27
CA ILE A 560 19.47 9.93 0.41
C ILE A 560 19.57 10.68 -0.92
N VAL A 561 19.75 9.97 -2.03
CA VAL A 561 19.68 10.55 -3.38
C VAL A 561 18.38 10.13 -4.04
N SER A 562 17.62 11.11 -4.51
CA SER A 562 16.37 10.94 -5.26
C SER A 562 16.54 11.41 -6.69
N ARG A 563 16.16 10.57 -7.66
CA ARG A 563 15.86 10.97 -9.04
C ARG A 563 14.38 10.75 -9.35
N ALA A 564 13.53 10.91 -8.33
CA ALA A 564 12.13 10.52 -8.40
C ALA A 564 11.18 11.69 -8.65
N LEU A 565 10.13 11.40 -9.42
CA LEU A 565 8.90 12.15 -9.43
C LEU A 565 8.14 11.87 -8.12
N THR A 566 7.91 12.89 -7.30
CA THR A 566 7.16 12.78 -6.05
C THR A 566 5.94 13.68 -6.13
N GLN A 567 4.80 13.15 -6.54
CA GLN A 567 3.56 13.92 -6.61
C GLN A 567 2.69 13.70 -5.36
N SER A 568 1.95 14.73 -4.95
CA SER A 568 0.87 14.62 -3.96
C SER A 568 -0.37 15.36 -4.45
N ALA A 569 -1.55 14.74 -4.37
CA ALA A 569 -2.83 15.36 -4.70
C ALA A 569 -3.30 16.43 -3.69
N GLY A 570 -2.53 16.72 -2.64
CA GLY A 570 -2.87 17.74 -1.64
C GLY A 570 -1.66 18.25 -0.86
N ALA A 571 -1.92 18.68 0.38
CA ALA A 571 -0.91 19.11 1.34
C ALA A 571 -0.02 17.92 1.76
N ALA A 572 1.30 18.12 1.76
CA ALA A 572 2.29 17.08 2.02
C ALA A 572 3.37 17.51 3.02
N THR A 573 3.87 16.57 3.82
CA THR A 573 5.01 16.79 4.73
C THR A 573 6.03 15.68 4.51
N LEU A 574 7.25 16.07 4.12
CA LEU A 574 8.36 15.16 3.83
C LEU A 574 9.46 15.41 4.86
N VAL A 575 9.87 14.38 5.61
CA VAL A 575 10.90 14.50 6.65
C VAL A 575 12.03 13.51 6.44
N ALA A 576 13.28 13.99 6.44
CA ALA A 576 14.49 13.18 6.39
C ALA A 576 15.42 13.49 7.57
N SER A 577 16.08 12.48 8.13
CA SER A 577 16.94 12.60 9.33
C SER A 577 18.38 13.02 9.06
N GLY A 578 18.85 12.91 7.81
CA GLY A 578 20.21 13.22 7.36
C GLY A 578 20.17 13.98 6.03
N ASP A 579 21.23 13.92 5.25
CA ASP A 579 21.31 14.58 3.94
C ASP A 579 20.28 14.02 2.95
N TRP A 580 19.63 14.91 2.19
CA TRP A 580 18.74 14.55 1.08
C TRP A 580 19.10 15.36 -0.16
N THR A 581 19.35 14.69 -1.29
CA THR A 581 19.63 15.34 -2.58
C THR A 581 18.60 14.93 -3.63
N ASN A 582 17.88 15.90 -4.19
CA ASN A 582 17.06 15.76 -5.40
C ASN A 582 17.95 15.98 -6.64
N ASP A 583 18.46 14.90 -7.20
CA ASP A 583 19.43 14.86 -8.30
C ASP A 583 18.70 14.79 -9.66
N GLY A 584 18.06 15.89 -10.05
CA GLY A 584 17.28 15.99 -11.29
C GLY A 584 15.85 15.41 -11.21
N GLY A 585 15.40 14.94 -10.04
CA GLY A 585 14.02 14.51 -9.81
C GLY A 585 13.01 15.68 -9.73
N VAL A 586 11.72 15.36 -9.66
CA VAL A 586 10.63 16.35 -9.65
C VAL A 586 9.70 16.09 -8.47
N ILE A 587 9.78 16.89 -7.42
CA ILE A 587 8.83 16.86 -6.31
C ILE A 587 7.75 17.90 -6.61
N ASN A 588 6.48 17.52 -6.68
CA ASN A 588 5.36 18.40 -7.04
C ASN A 588 4.14 18.16 -6.13
N LEU A 589 3.95 19.04 -5.17
CA LEU A 589 2.96 18.94 -4.09
C LEU A 589 1.77 19.86 -4.44
N GLN A 590 0.53 19.53 -4.08
CA GLN A 590 -0.65 20.28 -4.58
C GLN A 590 -1.36 21.15 -3.51
N GLY A 591 -0.92 21.11 -2.24
CA GLY A 591 -1.47 21.93 -1.16
C GLY A 591 -0.39 22.53 -0.27
N ALA A 592 -0.78 23.16 0.85
CA ALA A 592 0.17 23.72 1.82
C ALA A 592 1.12 22.63 2.34
N SER A 593 2.40 22.72 2.01
CA SER A 593 3.34 21.60 2.14
C SER A 593 4.64 21.98 2.84
N SER A 594 5.30 20.99 3.44
CA SER A 594 6.59 21.17 4.12
C SER A 594 7.62 20.10 3.74
N VAL A 595 8.89 20.50 3.71
CA VAL A 595 10.06 19.64 3.54
C VAL A 595 11.03 19.93 4.68
N THR A 596 11.32 18.94 5.51
CA THR A 596 12.25 19.05 6.64
C THR A 596 13.38 18.05 6.50
N VAL A 597 14.63 18.52 6.53
CA VAL A 597 15.83 17.69 6.33
C VAL A 597 16.80 17.97 7.47
N GLY A 598 17.13 16.94 8.26
CA GLY A 598 18.03 17.07 9.42
C GLY A 598 19.51 17.25 9.04
N GLY A 599 19.89 16.88 7.83
CA GLY A 599 21.18 17.24 7.21
C GLY A 599 21.01 18.27 6.09
N ARG A 600 21.93 18.27 5.13
CA ARG A 600 21.88 19.16 3.96
C ARG A 600 20.77 18.74 2.99
N LEU A 601 19.95 19.70 2.55
CA LEU A 601 19.07 19.55 1.39
C LEU A 601 19.80 20.04 0.13
N GLY A 602 19.99 19.15 -0.84
CA GLY A 602 20.43 19.48 -2.19
C GLY A 602 19.29 19.43 -3.19
N ASN A 603 19.14 20.42 -4.06
CA ASN A 603 18.19 20.40 -5.17
C ASN A 603 18.87 20.77 -6.49
N GLN A 604 18.90 19.83 -7.43
CA GLN A 604 19.31 20.02 -8.83
C GLN A 604 18.14 19.79 -9.79
N GLY A 605 16.99 19.32 -9.30
CA GLY A 605 15.76 19.13 -10.06
C GLY A 605 14.69 20.17 -9.72
N VAL A 606 13.43 19.75 -9.73
CA VAL A 606 12.29 20.61 -9.36
C VAL A 606 11.75 20.20 -7.99
N LEU A 607 11.48 21.18 -7.13
CA LEU A 607 10.72 21.04 -5.88
C LEU A 607 9.61 22.11 -5.86
N ALA A 608 8.41 21.74 -6.26
CA ALA A 608 7.26 22.61 -6.41
C ALA A 608 6.14 22.28 -5.42
N SER A 609 5.39 23.30 -5.01
CA SER A 609 4.08 23.21 -4.36
C SER A 609 3.08 24.12 -5.06
N ALA A 610 1.86 23.65 -5.35
CA ALA A 610 0.75 24.48 -5.83
C ALA A 610 0.08 25.31 -4.72
N GLY A 611 0.28 24.91 -3.46
CA GLY A 611 0.02 25.74 -2.28
C GLY A 611 1.28 26.45 -1.79
N PRO A 612 1.28 26.92 -0.53
CA PRO A 612 2.52 27.33 0.14
C PRO A 612 3.51 26.17 0.26
N LEU A 613 4.81 26.47 0.26
CA LEU A 613 5.90 25.52 0.53
C LEU A 613 6.77 26.04 1.68
N THR A 614 7.02 25.20 2.69
CA THR A 614 7.94 25.48 3.79
C THR A 614 9.13 24.53 3.75
N ILE A 615 10.36 25.04 3.89
CA ILE A 615 11.58 24.23 3.88
C ILE A 615 12.39 24.48 5.16
N GLY A 616 12.61 23.43 5.95
CA GLY A 616 13.49 23.42 7.11
C GLY A 616 14.72 22.53 6.87
N THR A 617 15.92 23.09 7.03
CA THR A 617 17.19 22.36 6.92
C THR A 617 18.33 23.21 7.48
N PRO A 618 19.38 22.62 8.08
CA PRO A 618 20.58 23.36 8.48
C PRO A 618 21.42 23.86 7.28
N THR A 619 21.27 23.30 6.08
CA THR A 619 22.02 23.74 4.89
C THR A 619 21.26 23.41 3.60
N LEU A 620 21.02 24.41 2.76
CA LEU A 620 20.35 24.25 1.47
C LEU A 620 21.27 24.64 0.32
N THR A 621 21.46 23.73 -0.64
CA THR A 621 22.17 23.97 -1.90
C THR A 621 21.18 23.77 -3.06
N ASN A 622 20.77 24.86 -3.73
CA ASN A 622 19.85 24.82 -4.86
C ASN A 622 20.53 25.25 -6.17
N ALA A 623 20.64 24.32 -7.11
CA ALA A 623 20.97 24.57 -8.52
C ALA A 623 19.78 24.31 -9.47
N GLY A 624 18.69 23.73 -8.95
CA GLY A 624 17.45 23.49 -9.67
C GLY A 624 16.39 24.57 -9.44
N SER A 625 15.12 24.20 -9.50
CA SER A 625 13.99 25.09 -9.19
C SER A 625 13.31 24.67 -7.88
N ILE A 626 13.11 25.61 -6.97
CA ILE A 626 12.24 25.46 -5.80
C ILE A 626 11.11 26.49 -5.92
N ARG A 627 9.85 26.05 -5.81
CA ARG A 627 8.67 26.89 -6.04
C ARG A 627 7.56 26.63 -5.04
N GLY A 628 7.03 27.66 -4.42
CA GLY A 628 5.74 27.60 -3.72
C GLY A 628 4.78 28.56 -4.40
N VAL A 629 3.80 28.06 -5.15
CA VAL A 629 2.94 28.90 -6.02
C VAL A 629 2.13 29.93 -5.23
N GLN A 630 1.77 29.63 -3.97
CA GLN A 630 1.10 30.55 -3.05
C GLN A 630 2.04 31.10 -1.95
N GLY A 631 3.35 30.93 -2.10
CA GLY A 631 4.38 31.39 -1.17
C GLY A 631 5.42 30.32 -0.86
N LEU A 632 6.66 30.73 -0.66
CA LEU A 632 7.81 29.89 -0.33
C LEU A 632 8.48 30.41 0.94
N THR A 633 8.58 29.60 1.97
CA THR A 633 9.28 29.92 3.23
C THR A 633 10.45 28.97 3.41
N ILE A 634 11.64 29.48 3.68
CA ILE A 634 12.88 28.70 3.83
C ILE A 634 13.55 29.15 5.14
N GLY A 635 13.73 28.22 6.09
CA GLY A 635 14.21 28.52 7.45
C GLY A 635 13.11 29.15 8.32
N THR A 636 12.54 28.35 9.23
CA THR A 636 11.41 28.74 10.11
C THR A 636 11.76 28.79 11.60
N ASP A 637 13.00 28.45 11.95
CA ASP A 637 13.46 28.17 13.32
C ASP A 637 14.92 28.60 13.56
N ASP A 638 15.43 29.52 12.74
CA ASP A 638 16.85 29.95 12.70
C ASP A 638 17.89 28.82 12.48
N SER A 639 17.45 27.58 12.16
CA SER A 639 18.36 26.44 11.99
C SER A 639 19.23 26.53 10.73
N LEU A 640 18.79 27.27 9.72
CA LEU A 640 19.45 27.34 8.41
C LEU A 640 20.74 28.15 8.48
N GLY A 641 21.87 27.45 8.54
CA GLY A 641 23.20 28.05 8.53
C GLY A 641 23.52 28.69 7.17
N THR A 642 23.52 27.90 6.11
CA THR A 642 23.94 28.36 4.78
C THR A 642 22.93 27.96 3.70
N LEU A 643 22.52 28.95 2.93
CA LEU A 643 21.78 28.81 1.68
C LEU A 643 22.70 29.22 0.52
N THR A 644 23.00 28.28 -0.38
CA THR A 644 23.66 28.55 -1.66
C THR A 644 22.66 28.34 -2.77
N ASN A 645 22.40 29.37 -3.56
CA ASN A 645 21.50 29.34 -4.70
C ASN A 645 22.24 29.71 -5.99
N THR A 646 22.13 28.83 -6.99
CA THR A 646 22.54 29.03 -8.38
C THR A 646 21.42 28.65 -9.36
N GLY A 647 20.21 28.41 -8.83
CA GLY A 647 18.99 28.10 -9.57
C GLY A 647 17.86 29.05 -9.20
N GLY A 648 16.61 28.63 -9.36
CA GLY A 648 15.44 29.46 -9.06
C GLY A 648 14.79 29.17 -7.70
N LEU A 649 14.49 30.21 -6.92
CA LEU A 649 13.66 30.19 -5.72
C LEU A 649 12.45 31.11 -5.95
N ASP A 650 11.26 30.55 -6.16
CA ASP A 650 10.05 31.30 -6.55
C ASP A 650 8.89 31.17 -5.52
N GLY A 651 8.49 32.29 -4.93
CA GLY A 651 7.32 32.42 -4.06
C GLY A 651 5.97 32.56 -4.80
N GLY A 652 5.99 32.53 -6.13
CA GLY A 652 4.79 32.55 -6.97
C GLY A 652 3.94 33.80 -6.77
N SER A 653 2.62 33.64 -6.68
CA SER A 653 1.70 34.73 -6.33
C SER A 653 1.75 35.12 -4.85
N GLY A 654 2.42 34.32 -4.02
CA GLY A 654 2.65 34.59 -2.61
C GLY A 654 3.92 35.40 -2.36
N ALA A 655 4.44 35.24 -1.14
CA ALA A 655 5.71 35.83 -0.70
C ALA A 655 6.82 34.76 -0.65
N LEU A 656 8.06 35.19 -0.87
CA LEU A 656 9.27 34.42 -0.59
C LEU A 656 9.88 34.92 0.72
N ALA A 657 9.91 34.08 1.75
CA ALA A 657 10.56 34.36 3.03
C ALA A 657 11.77 33.43 3.21
N ILE A 658 12.93 34.00 3.52
CA ILE A 658 14.17 33.26 3.76
C ILE A 658 14.78 33.77 5.07
N THR A 659 14.91 32.87 6.05
CA THR A 659 15.64 33.11 7.30
C THR A 659 16.87 32.21 7.31
N ALA A 660 18.07 32.78 7.31
CA ALA A 660 19.32 32.02 7.29
C ALA A 660 20.46 32.79 7.97
N ARG A 661 21.56 32.14 8.33
CA ARG A 661 22.77 32.91 8.70
C ARG A 661 23.43 33.50 7.45
N GLN A 662 23.59 32.72 6.39
CA GLN A 662 24.18 33.18 5.13
C GLN A 662 23.35 32.78 3.91
N LEU A 663 23.08 33.75 3.02
CA LEU A 663 22.63 33.50 1.65
C LEU A 663 23.75 33.88 0.67
N THR A 664 24.14 32.94 -0.17
CA THR A 664 24.96 33.18 -1.38
C THR A 664 24.10 32.89 -2.61
N ASN A 665 23.78 33.90 -3.40
CA ASN A 665 23.01 33.79 -4.63
C ASN A 665 23.92 34.11 -5.83
N THR A 666 24.57 33.10 -6.40
CA THR A 666 25.52 33.24 -7.51
C THR A 666 24.84 32.77 -8.79
N ASP A 667 24.61 33.67 -9.75
CA ASP A 667 23.78 33.46 -10.96
C ASP A 667 22.32 33.00 -10.71
N GLY A 668 21.94 32.75 -9.45
CA GLY A 668 20.62 32.30 -9.06
C GLY A 668 19.56 33.40 -9.06
N ASP A 669 18.31 32.99 -8.96
CA ASP A 669 17.14 33.85 -9.13
C ASP A 669 16.16 33.70 -7.96
N LEU A 670 15.87 34.81 -7.26
CA LEU A 670 14.90 34.87 -6.17
C LEU A 670 13.71 35.71 -6.61
N ARG A 671 12.53 35.09 -6.75
CA ARG A 671 11.32 35.77 -7.25
C ARG A 671 10.11 35.59 -6.34
N ALA A 672 9.23 36.58 -6.34
CA ALA A 672 7.87 36.49 -5.81
C ALA A 672 7.03 37.65 -6.38
N SER A 673 5.72 37.49 -6.50
CA SER A 673 4.85 38.61 -6.90
C SER A 673 4.45 39.50 -5.72
N LYS A 674 4.24 38.96 -4.52
CA LYS A 674 3.75 39.77 -3.39
C LYS A 674 4.87 40.47 -2.61
N ALA A 675 5.84 39.70 -2.14
CA ALA A 675 6.93 40.22 -1.32
C ALA A 675 8.12 39.25 -1.28
N ILE A 676 9.31 39.77 -1.06
CA ILE A 676 10.48 38.98 -0.65
C ILE A 676 10.91 39.48 0.74
N THR A 677 11.19 38.58 1.67
CA THR A 677 11.77 38.89 2.99
C THR A 677 13.01 38.03 3.19
N LEU A 678 14.16 38.68 3.33
CA LEU A 678 15.46 38.04 3.57
C LEU A 678 15.94 38.45 4.97
N ASP A 679 15.89 37.52 5.91
CA ASP A 679 16.39 37.70 7.27
C ASP A 679 17.71 36.93 7.44
N LEU A 680 18.83 37.66 7.37
CA LEU A 680 20.16 37.11 7.13
C LEU A 680 21.19 37.69 8.09
N GLU A 681 22.23 36.93 8.48
CA GLU A 681 23.46 37.58 9.01
C GLU A 681 24.30 38.16 7.88
N ARG A 682 24.35 37.48 6.72
CA ARG A 682 25.16 37.88 5.55
C ARG A 682 24.47 37.54 4.23
N LEU A 683 24.46 38.49 3.31
CA LEU A 683 24.06 38.30 1.90
C LEU A 683 25.27 38.43 0.97
N ALA A 684 25.40 37.52 0.01
CA ALA A 684 26.24 37.71 -1.17
C ALA A 684 25.38 37.44 -2.41
N ASN A 685 24.98 38.49 -3.13
CA ASN A 685 24.15 38.40 -4.33
C ASN A 685 24.93 38.81 -5.59
N ASP A 686 25.10 37.86 -6.50
CA ASP A 686 25.60 38.06 -7.88
C ASP A 686 24.50 37.81 -8.92
N GLY A 687 23.46 37.06 -8.54
CA GLY A 687 22.26 36.81 -9.35
C GLY A 687 21.13 37.84 -9.17
N ALA A 688 19.90 37.43 -9.44
CA ALA A 688 18.72 38.30 -9.41
C ALA A 688 17.87 38.13 -8.15
N VAL A 689 17.34 39.24 -7.63
CA VAL A 689 16.26 39.29 -6.64
C VAL A 689 15.15 40.21 -7.18
N THR A 690 13.97 39.67 -7.48
CA THR A 690 12.91 40.41 -8.19
C THR A 690 11.54 40.21 -7.54
N VAL A 691 10.92 41.30 -7.09
CA VAL A 691 9.49 41.36 -6.73
C VAL A 691 8.70 41.91 -7.91
N THR A 692 7.72 41.16 -8.41
CA THR A 692 7.06 41.46 -9.71
C THR A 692 5.67 42.09 -9.64
N GLY A 693 5.05 42.18 -8.47
CA GLY A 693 3.75 42.82 -8.29
C GLY A 693 3.85 44.33 -8.10
N ASP A 694 2.79 45.06 -8.45
CA ASP A 694 2.77 46.54 -8.47
C ASP A 694 3.06 47.17 -7.10
N ASP A 695 2.62 46.56 -6.00
CA ASP A 695 2.92 46.94 -4.59
C ASP A 695 4.00 46.01 -3.97
N GLY A 696 4.94 45.56 -4.80
CA GLY A 696 5.91 44.53 -4.48
C GLY A 696 6.97 45.00 -3.48
N ARG A 697 6.95 44.46 -2.26
CA ARG A 697 7.91 44.83 -1.19
C ARG A 697 9.03 43.81 -1.01
N LEU A 698 10.28 44.25 -1.13
CA LEU A 698 11.47 43.53 -0.69
C LEU A 698 11.93 44.08 0.67
N THR A 699 12.02 43.21 1.66
CA THR A 699 12.62 43.51 2.98
C THR A 699 13.90 42.72 3.14
N LEU A 700 15.02 43.39 3.42
CA LEU A 700 16.27 42.76 3.86
C LEU A 700 16.54 43.15 5.31
N THR A 701 16.70 42.17 6.18
CA THR A 701 17.19 42.33 7.55
C THR A 701 18.57 41.68 7.62
N LEU A 702 19.63 42.47 7.75
CA LEU A 702 21.03 42.03 7.64
C LEU A 702 21.76 42.09 8.99
N GLY A 703 22.64 41.13 9.27
CA GLY A 703 23.54 41.16 10.43
C GLY A 703 24.71 42.12 10.25
N ALA A 704 25.60 42.14 11.24
CA ALA A 704 26.82 42.97 11.22
C ALA A 704 27.93 42.44 10.27
N GLN A 705 27.64 41.42 9.44
CA GLN A 705 28.60 40.85 8.50
C GLN A 705 28.52 41.53 7.14
N ALA A 706 29.68 41.83 6.55
CA ALA A 706 29.77 42.48 5.24
C ALA A 706 28.97 41.72 4.18
N SER A 707 27.95 42.40 3.64
CA SER A 707 27.07 41.86 2.61
C SER A 707 27.38 42.53 1.27
N THR A 708 27.38 41.75 0.19
CA THR A 708 27.77 42.18 -1.15
C THR A 708 26.64 42.00 -2.14
N ASN A 709 26.45 42.96 -3.04
CA ASN A 709 25.53 42.85 -4.16
C ASN A 709 26.21 43.34 -5.44
N SER A 710 26.62 42.40 -6.29
CA SER A 710 27.05 42.63 -7.68
C SER A 710 25.93 42.30 -8.69
N GLY A 711 24.91 41.55 -8.27
CA GLY A 711 23.72 41.23 -9.07
C GLY A 711 22.60 42.27 -9.00
N THR A 712 21.41 41.91 -9.48
CA THR A 712 20.26 42.82 -9.56
C THR A 712 19.30 42.68 -8.38
N ILE A 713 18.76 43.81 -7.92
CA ILE A 713 17.70 43.87 -6.90
C ILE A 713 16.59 44.80 -7.42
N GLN A 714 15.38 44.26 -7.58
CA GLN A 714 14.23 44.96 -8.13
C GLN A 714 12.97 44.71 -7.29
N ALA A 715 12.29 45.78 -6.89
CA ALA A 715 11.01 45.78 -6.16
C ALA A 715 10.40 47.19 -6.23
N THR A 716 9.08 47.33 -6.11
CA THR A 716 8.43 48.66 -5.93
C THR A 716 8.89 49.31 -4.62
N HIS A 717 9.00 48.53 -3.55
CA HIS A 717 9.34 49.03 -2.22
C HIS A 717 10.49 48.24 -1.61
N LEU A 718 11.66 48.89 -1.47
CA LEU A 718 12.85 48.31 -0.86
C LEU A 718 13.01 48.80 0.59
N VAL A 719 13.12 47.86 1.54
CA VAL A 719 13.34 48.18 2.96
C VAL A 719 14.52 47.37 3.48
N ILE A 720 15.61 48.08 3.83
CA ILE A 720 16.78 47.48 4.45
C ILE A 720 16.77 47.80 5.95
N ARG A 721 17.06 46.79 6.78
CA ARG A 721 17.18 46.85 8.24
C ARG A 721 18.49 46.20 8.64
N SER A 722 19.11 46.69 9.71
CA SER A 722 20.18 45.96 10.39
C SER A 722 19.60 45.24 11.62
N LYS A 723 20.06 44.02 11.89
CA LYS A 723 19.82 43.29 13.14
C LYS A 723 20.55 43.91 14.32
N THR A 724 21.57 44.71 14.04
CA THR A 724 22.43 45.37 15.03
C THR A 724 22.39 46.88 14.82
N THR A 725 22.86 47.65 15.79
CA THR A 725 23.03 49.11 15.62
C THR A 725 24.32 49.48 14.87
N ALA A 726 25.00 48.52 14.25
CA ALA A 726 26.25 48.70 13.49
C ALA A 726 26.01 48.69 11.97
N ASP A 727 26.95 49.32 11.26
CA ASP A 727 26.82 49.84 9.89
C ASP A 727 26.29 48.87 8.83
N VAL A 728 25.36 49.37 8.01
CA VAL A 728 25.07 48.83 6.67
C VAL A 728 25.65 49.80 5.65
N SER A 729 26.82 49.47 5.10
CA SER A 729 27.43 50.21 3.99
C SER A 729 27.38 49.39 2.70
N GLY A 730 26.76 49.92 1.65
CA GLY A 730 26.71 49.26 0.35
C GLY A 730 26.32 50.23 -0.77
N THR A 731 26.94 50.04 -1.95
CA THR A 731 26.61 50.77 -3.18
C THR A 731 25.81 49.87 -4.10
N THR A 732 24.53 50.18 -4.32
CA THR A 732 23.67 49.49 -5.31
C THR A 732 23.68 50.27 -6.63
N THR A 733 24.30 49.74 -7.68
CA THR A 733 24.37 50.40 -9.00
C THR A 733 23.19 50.11 -9.93
N ASP A 734 22.45 49.02 -9.71
CA ASP A 734 21.34 48.58 -10.55
C ASP A 734 20.07 48.28 -9.72
N VAL A 735 19.40 49.36 -9.28
CA VAL A 735 18.01 49.32 -8.79
C VAL A 735 17.15 50.09 -9.79
N THR A 736 16.46 49.36 -10.66
CA THR A 736 15.50 49.94 -11.61
C THR A 736 14.15 50.12 -10.92
N ASP A 737 13.94 51.31 -10.36
CA ASP A 737 12.67 51.69 -9.72
C ASP A 737 11.56 51.88 -10.77
N GLY A 738 10.45 51.17 -10.61
CA GLY A 738 9.25 51.28 -11.45
C GLY A 738 8.37 52.48 -11.12
N GLN A 739 8.28 52.86 -9.83
CA GLN A 739 7.65 54.09 -9.33
C GLN A 739 8.13 54.46 -7.93
N ARG A 740 9.02 55.46 -7.86
CA ARG A 740 9.36 56.33 -6.72
C ARG A 740 9.16 55.71 -5.33
N ASP A 741 10.22 55.09 -4.80
CA ASP A 741 10.82 55.53 -3.52
C ASP A 741 11.96 54.59 -3.09
N VAL A 742 13.19 54.96 -3.47
CA VAL A 742 14.43 54.31 -2.98
C VAL A 742 15.34 55.37 -2.34
N ALA A 743 15.32 55.42 -1.01
CA ALA A 743 16.26 56.22 -0.23
C ALA A 743 17.52 55.39 0.08
N VAL A 744 18.59 55.58 -0.67
CA VAL A 744 19.94 55.09 -0.33
C VAL A 744 20.74 56.25 0.26
N VAL A 745 20.98 56.19 1.57
CA VAL A 745 21.82 57.16 2.29
C VAL A 745 23.25 56.63 2.37
N ALA A 746 24.22 57.46 2.01
CA ALA A 746 25.63 57.22 2.30
C ALA A 746 26.01 57.80 3.68
N SER A 747 26.74 57.02 4.46
CA SER A 747 27.35 57.34 5.76
C SER A 747 28.38 58.50 5.68
N THR A 748 28.71 59.26 6.73
CA THR A 748 28.35 59.24 8.17
C THR A 748 28.69 60.60 8.82
N GLY A 749 28.06 60.94 9.95
CA GLY A 749 28.29 62.20 10.67
C GLY A 749 28.01 62.17 12.18
N SER A 750 28.20 61.02 12.84
CA SER A 750 28.20 60.80 14.31
C SER A 750 26.94 61.09 15.16
N ASN A 751 26.55 60.05 15.92
CA ASN A 751 25.94 60.06 17.27
C ASN A 751 24.52 60.64 17.49
N GLY A 752 23.52 59.76 17.66
CA GLY A 752 22.22 60.10 18.26
C GLY A 752 21.14 59.03 18.03
N LEU A 753 20.28 58.77 19.03
CA LEU A 753 19.25 57.72 19.00
C LEU A 753 17.86 58.23 18.52
N SER A 754 17.00 57.27 18.09
CA SER A 754 15.54 57.23 18.29
C SER A 754 14.55 57.61 17.14
N HIS A 755 14.02 56.55 16.51
CA HIS A 755 12.60 56.28 16.12
C HIS A 755 11.77 57.13 15.12
N VAL A 756 11.24 56.38 14.13
CA VAL A 756 9.88 56.46 13.50
C VAL A 756 9.68 57.54 12.38
N PRO A 757 8.91 57.25 11.30
CA PRO A 757 9.31 57.65 9.93
C PRO A 757 8.53 58.82 9.31
N THR A 758 9.12 59.45 8.28
CA THR A 758 8.41 60.30 7.31
C THR A 758 9.03 60.19 5.90
N LEU A 759 8.19 60.18 4.86
CA LEU A 759 8.56 60.16 3.44
C LEU A 759 8.87 61.56 2.91
N THR A 760 9.90 61.71 2.06
CA THR A 760 9.94 62.72 0.98
C THR A 760 10.94 62.33 -0.13
N SER A 761 10.46 62.32 -1.38
CA SER A 761 11.19 62.19 -2.66
C SER A 761 12.46 63.08 -2.80
N SER A 762 13.40 62.88 -3.74
CA SER A 762 13.26 62.35 -5.11
C SER A 762 14.53 61.67 -5.71
N VAL A 763 14.32 60.85 -6.75
CA VAL A 763 15.29 59.91 -7.37
C VAL A 763 16.19 60.56 -8.45
N SER A 764 17.44 60.08 -8.60
CA SER A 764 18.19 60.14 -9.88
C SER A 764 19.19 58.97 -10.06
N VAL A 765 19.29 58.45 -11.29
CA VAL A 765 20.18 57.35 -11.75
C VAL A 765 20.53 57.63 -13.24
N ALA A 766 21.58 57.09 -13.89
CA ALA A 766 22.59 56.11 -13.51
C ALA A 766 24.01 56.49 -14.03
N GLY A 767 24.93 55.52 -14.19
CA GLY A 767 26.36 55.75 -14.44
C GLY A 767 26.83 55.83 -15.92
N GLN A 768 28.07 56.29 -16.10
CA GLN A 768 28.83 56.26 -17.36
C GLN A 768 30.35 56.07 -17.08
N THR A 769 31.07 55.42 -18.00
CA THR A 769 32.52 55.12 -17.90
C THR A 769 33.38 56.39 -17.82
N THR A 770 34.63 56.33 -17.33
CA THR A 770 35.44 57.54 -17.06
C THR A 770 35.57 58.50 -18.25
N ALA A 771 35.72 58.01 -19.48
CA ALA A 771 35.74 58.85 -20.68
C ALA A 771 34.36 59.46 -21.03
N ALA A 772 33.28 58.70 -20.86
CA ALA A 772 31.92 59.20 -21.02
C ALA A 772 31.52 60.15 -19.87
N ARG A 773 32.09 59.98 -18.67
CA ARG A 773 31.94 60.88 -17.52
C ARG A 773 32.59 62.23 -17.78
N GLU A 774 33.73 62.29 -18.46
CA GLU A 774 34.35 63.55 -18.88
C GLU A 774 33.52 64.25 -19.97
N ALA A 775 33.08 63.52 -21.01
CA ALA A 775 32.18 64.06 -22.04
C ALA A 775 30.82 64.51 -21.48
N GLY A 776 30.23 63.75 -20.56
CA GLY A 776 28.95 64.04 -19.91
C GLY A 776 29.02 65.19 -18.91
N VAL A 777 30.13 65.32 -18.17
CA VAL A 777 30.40 66.52 -17.34
C VAL A 777 30.57 67.74 -18.24
N GLN A 778 31.28 67.63 -19.37
CA GLN A 778 31.47 68.74 -20.29
C GLN A 778 30.14 69.20 -20.93
N ALA A 779 29.30 68.26 -21.40
CA ALA A 779 27.96 68.57 -21.89
C ALA A 779 27.02 69.13 -20.78
N ALA A 780 27.24 68.76 -19.52
CA ALA A 780 26.52 69.34 -18.38
C ALA A 780 27.02 70.76 -18.04
N VAL A 781 28.31 71.06 -18.22
CA VAL A 781 28.88 72.42 -18.10
C VAL A 781 28.27 73.32 -19.17
N GLU A 782 28.22 72.89 -20.42
CA GLU A 782 27.63 73.65 -21.53
C GLU A 782 26.14 73.92 -21.33
N ARG A 783 25.38 72.92 -20.86
CA ARG A 783 23.96 73.10 -20.52
C ARG A 783 23.76 74.05 -19.33
N ALA A 784 24.59 73.95 -18.29
CA ALA A 784 24.53 74.87 -17.14
C ALA A 784 24.93 76.32 -17.52
N GLN A 785 25.80 76.50 -18.52
CA GLN A 785 26.12 77.82 -19.09
C GLN A 785 24.89 78.43 -19.80
N ALA A 786 24.16 77.62 -20.58
CA ALA A 786 22.90 78.06 -21.20
C ALA A 786 21.79 78.37 -20.17
N ASP A 787 21.70 77.58 -19.09
CA ASP A 787 20.74 77.84 -18.01
C ASP A 787 21.09 79.14 -17.24
N VAL A 788 22.37 79.39 -16.94
CA VAL A 788 22.83 80.67 -16.37
C VAL A 788 22.54 81.82 -17.34
N MET A 789 22.69 81.64 -18.65
CA MET A 789 22.26 82.65 -19.63
C MET A 789 20.75 82.92 -19.61
N THR A 790 19.93 81.93 -19.29
CA THR A 790 18.48 82.12 -19.09
C THR A 790 18.18 82.93 -17.82
N VAL A 791 19.01 82.82 -16.78
CA VAL A 791 18.95 83.67 -15.59
C VAL A 791 19.40 85.10 -15.90
N LEU A 792 20.51 85.26 -16.63
CA LEU A 792 21.07 86.56 -17.00
C LEU A 792 20.18 87.34 -17.98
N SER A 793 19.45 86.66 -18.86
CA SER A 793 18.46 87.26 -19.76
C SER A 793 17.06 87.39 -19.16
N GLY A 794 16.77 86.66 -18.08
CA GLY A 794 15.55 86.79 -17.28
C GLY A 794 15.56 87.95 -16.28
N ASP A 795 16.74 88.49 -15.96
CA ASP A 795 16.88 89.78 -15.29
C ASP A 795 16.43 90.89 -16.24
N THR A 796 15.47 91.72 -15.82
CA THR A 796 14.89 92.78 -16.67
C THR A 796 15.82 93.98 -16.88
N GLY A 797 17.08 93.89 -16.43
CA GLY A 797 18.14 94.87 -16.65
C GLY A 797 18.03 96.13 -15.79
N LYS A 798 17.06 96.17 -14.86
CA LYS A 798 16.79 97.35 -14.01
C LYS A 798 17.45 97.31 -12.64
N THR A 799 17.87 96.14 -12.16
CA THR A 799 18.46 95.97 -10.81
C THR A 799 19.77 95.20 -10.79
N GLY A 800 20.02 94.31 -11.76
CA GLY A 800 21.26 93.53 -11.86
C GLY A 800 21.51 92.59 -10.67
N ARG A 801 20.50 92.40 -9.80
CA ARG A 801 20.64 91.67 -8.54
C ARG A 801 20.70 90.16 -8.76
N ALA A 802 19.98 89.63 -9.76
CA ALA A 802 20.10 88.22 -10.12
C ALA A 802 21.48 87.90 -10.72
N GLN A 803 22.00 88.79 -11.58
CA GLN A 803 23.37 88.68 -12.12
C GLN A 803 24.44 88.77 -11.03
N SER A 804 24.30 89.73 -10.10
CA SER A 804 25.26 89.92 -9.00
C SER A 804 25.26 88.74 -8.02
N ALA A 805 24.08 88.22 -7.66
CA ALA A 805 23.94 87.02 -6.83
C ALA A 805 24.52 85.78 -7.53
N ALA A 806 24.28 85.61 -8.83
CA ALA A 806 24.85 84.53 -9.62
C ALA A 806 26.40 84.59 -9.65
N GLN A 807 26.98 85.77 -9.88
CA GLN A 807 28.44 85.96 -9.87
C GLN A 807 29.05 85.73 -8.48
N SER A 808 28.41 86.22 -7.42
CA SER A 808 28.89 86.04 -6.04
C SER A 808 28.82 84.57 -5.60
N ALA A 809 27.74 83.85 -5.93
CA ALA A 809 27.62 82.42 -5.65
C ALA A 809 28.63 81.57 -6.45
N ALA A 810 28.91 81.94 -7.71
CA ALA A 810 29.97 81.31 -8.50
C ALA A 810 31.36 81.54 -7.88
N ALA A 811 31.64 82.76 -7.43
CA ALA A 811 32.90 83.12 -6.78
C ALA A 811 33.10 82.33 -5.49
N GLN A 812 32.08 82.26 -4.62
CA GLN A 812 32.11 81.47 -3.39
C GLN A 812 32.37 79.98 -3.68
N ALA A 813 31.59 79.37 -4.58
CA ALA A 813 31.75 77.96 -4.93
C ALA A 813 33.11 77.62 -5.54
N LEU A 814 33.71 78.55 -6.32
CA LEU A 814 35.08 78.41 -6.82
C LEU A 814 36.13 78.57 -5.71
N ALA A 815 35.89 79.47 -4.75
CA ALA A 815 36.79 79.75 -3.63
C ALA A 815 36.86 78.56 -2.66
N ASP A 816 35.70 78.01 -2.28
CA ASP A 816 35.58 76.81 -1.45
C ASP A 816 36.30 75.62 -2.08
N ALA A 817 36.16 75.44 -3.41
CA ALA A 817 36.82 74.36 -4.15
C ALA A 817 38.32 74.59 -4.38
N LEU A 818 38.80 75.84 -4.36
CA LEU A 818 40.21 76.20 -4.47
C LEU A 818 40.92 76.29 -3.09
N GLY A 819 40.16 76.25 -1.99
CA GLY A 819 40.68 76.39 -0.63
C GLY A 819 41.19 77.81 -0.32
N VAL A 820 40.59 78.84 -0.93
CA VAL A 820 40.99 80.25 -0.78
C VAL A 820 39.80 81.10 -0.29
N PRO A 821 40.02 82.26 0.37
CA PRO A 821 38.93 83.17 0.72
C PRO A 821 38.19 83.70 -0.51
N ALA A 822 36.85 83.78 -0.44
CA ALA A 822 36.02 84.18 -1.58
C ALA A 822 36.32 85.58 -2.13
N GLU A 823 36.76 86.51 -1.28
CA GLU A 823 37.21 87.85 -1.67
C GLU A 823 38.40 87.84 -2.65
N GLN A 824 39.16 86.73 -2.70
CA GLN A 824 40.31 86.56 -3.60
C GLN A 824 39.95 85.92 -4.96
N VAL A 825 38.67 85.56 -5.18
CA VAL A 825 38.19 84.94 -6.42
C VAL A 825 37.19 85.87 -7.12
N LYS A 826 37.58 86.40 -8.28
CA LYS A 826 36.66 87.16 -9.13
C LYS A 826 36.12 86.26 -10.25
N ALA A 827 34.85 85.88 -10.14
CA ALA A 827 34.10 85.15 -11.16
C ALA A 827 33.37 86.14 -12.11
N VAL A 828 33.45 85.90 -13.42
CA VAL A 828 32.79 86.70 -14.47
C VAL A 828 32.16 85.74 -15.48
N PHE A 829 30.89 85.97 -15.79
CA PHE A 829 30.20 85.31 -16.90
C PHE A 829 30.27 86.19 -18.14
N ASP A 830 30.68 85.61 -19.26
CA ASP A 830 30.55 86.26 -20.56
C ASP A 830 29.07 86.41 -20.95
N ALA A 831 28.67 87.63 -21.34
CA ALA A 831 27.27 88.00 -21.54
C ALA A 831 26.67 87.54 -22.87
N GLN A 832 27.43 86.87 -23.75
CA GLN A 832 26.96 86.32 -25.02
C GLN A 832 27.01 84.79 -25.05
N THR A 833 27.95 84.19 -24.33
CA THR A 833 28.24 82.76 -24.35
C THR A 833 27.93 82.04 -23.03
N GLY A 834 27.69 82.78 -21.94
CA GLY A 834 27.49 82.20 -20.60
C GLY A 834 28.77 81.62 -19.98
N GLN A 835 29.92 81.77 -20.64
CA GLN A 835 31.15 81.12 -20.22
C GLN A 835 31.68 81.71 -18.91
N LEU A 836 31.87 80.84 -17.91
CA LEU A 836 32.46 81.20 -16.62
C LEU A 836 33.98 81.33 -16.73
N THR A 837 34.47 82.56 -16.60
CA THR A 837 35.89 82.87 -16.38
C THR A 837 36.10 83.30 -14.93
N TYR A 838 37.28 83.00 -14.36
CA TYR A 838 37.62 83.41 -13.00
C TYR A 838 39.09 83.77 -12.90
N THR A 839 39.41 84.66 -11.96
CA THR A 839 40.78 85.09 -11.66
C THR A 839 41.03 85.07 -10.16
N THR A 840 42.25 84.73 -9.77
CA THR A 840 42.73 84.76 -8.38
C THR A 840 44.03 85.56 -8.32
N GLN A 841 44.29 86.28 -7.22
CA GLN A 841 45.31 87.33 -7.19
C GLN A 841 46.78 86.89 -7.38
N SER A 842 47.08 85.58 -7.51
CA SER A 842 48.39 85.10 -7.95
C SER A 842 48.29 83.75 -8.68
N THR A 843 48.63 83.74 -9.97
CA THR A 843 48.65 82.60 -10.92
C THR A 843 47.30 81.97 -11.29
N THR A 844 47.10 81.73 -12.59
CA THR A 844 45.94 81.01 -13.14
C THR A 844 46.01 79.52 -12.78
N ARG A 845 45.15 79.06 -11.87
CA ARG A 845 45.02 77.63 -11.54
C ARG A 845 43.83 77.02 -12.29
N THR A 846 44.05 75.94 -13.03
CA THR A 846 43.01 75.22 -13.78
C THR A 846 42.15 74.38 -12.83
N VAL A 847 40.86 74.69 -12.69
CA VAL A 847 39.90 73.84 -11.94
C VAL A 847 39.24 72.79 -12.84
N SER A 848 38.84 71.67 -12.24
CA SER A 848 38.18 70.58 -12.96
C SER A 848 36.83 71.00 -13.55
N ALA A 849 36.37 70.33 -14.62
CA ALA A 849 35.07 70.60 -15.22
C ALA A 849 33.90 70.38 -14.24
N GLN A 850 34.03 69.45 -13.29
CA GLN A 850 33.08 69.25 -12.19
C GLN A 850 33.02 70.46 -11.24
N THR A 851 34.16 71.11 -10.98
CA THR A 851 34.22 72.34 -10.17
C THR A 851 33.55 73.51 -10.89
N LYS A 852 33.79 73.66 -12.21
CA LYS A 852 33.09 74.65 -13.03
C LYS A 852 31.58 74.42 -13.03
N LEU A 853 31.14 73.16 -13.16
CA LEU A 853 29.73 72.77 -13.11
C LEU A 853 29.06 73.11 -11.78
N ALA A 854 29.75 72.89 -10.65
CA ALA A 854 29.27 73.25 -9.32
C ALA A 854 29.08 74.78 -9.19
N ALA A 855 30.07 75.56 -9.63
CA ALA A 855 29.99 77.02 -9.62
C ALA A 855 28.89 77.58 -10.53
N LEU A 856 28.72 77.00 -11.73
CA LEU A 856 27.63 77.34 -12.66
C LEU A 856 26.24 77.05 -12.06
N ARG A 857 26.07 75.90 -11.41
CA ARG A 857 24.80 75.54 -10.74
C ARG A 857 24.51 76.40 -9.51
N ALA A 858 25.54 76.74 -8.72
CA ALA A 858 25.39 77.69 -7.62
C ALA A 858 24.95 79.07 -8.12
N ALA A 859 25.54 79.54 -9.22
CA ALA A 859 25.16 80.79 -9.89
C ALA A 859 23.72 80.77 -10.39
N GLN A 860 23.34 79.70 -11.09
CA GLN A 860 21.98 79.47 -11.58
C GLN A 860 20.97 79.47 -10.43
N ALA A 861 21.23 78.68 -9.38
CA ALA A 861 20.32 78.53 -8.24
C ALA A 861 20.14 79.85 -7.48
N ALA A 862 21.23 80.55 -7.16
CA ALA A 862 21.17 81.85 -6.49
C ALA A 862 20.42 82.90 -7.34
N GLY A 863 20.71 82.97 -8.64
CA GLY A 863 20.03 83.90 -9.54
C GLY A 863 18.56 83.54 -9.79
N GLN A 864 18.20 82.24 -9.90
CA GLN A 864 16.81 81.80 -9.99
C GLN A 864 16.04 82.02 -8.69
N GLN A 865 16.68 81.87 -7.53
CA GLN A 865 16.08 82.18 -6.24
C GLN A 865 15.77 83.68 -6.15
N VAL A 866 16.70 84.56 -6.54
CA VAL A 866 16.47 86.01 -6.62
C VAL A 866 15.38 86.35 -7.64
N LEU A 867 15.38 85.76 -8.85
CA LEU A 867 14.31 85.99 -9.84
C LEU A 867 12.95 85.49 -9.37
N THR A 868 12.90 84.37 -8.66
CA THR A 868 11.65 83.83 -8.08
C THR A 868 11.15 84.74 -6.97
N GLN A 869 12.06 85.26 -6.13
CA GLN A 869 11.74 86.21 -5.08
C GLN A 869 11.27 87.56 -5.66
N GLU A 870 11.92 88.08 -6.71
CA GLU A 870 11.46 89.29 -7.41
C GLU A 870 10.11 89.09 -8.11
N ARG A 871 9.84 87.92 -8.70
CA ARG A 871 8.53 87.58 -9.26
C ARG A 871 7.45 87.46 -8.17
N ALA A 872 7.79 86.89 -7.01
CA ALA A 872 6.89 86.81 -5.86
C ALA A 872 6.60 88.19 -5.26
N ILE A 873 7.60 89.07 -5.19
CA ILE A 873 7.44 90.48 -4.79
C ILE A 873 6.55 91.21 -5.80
N ALA A 874 6.82 91.10 -7.10
CA ALA A 874 6.00 91.73 -8.14
C ALA A 874 4.54 91.24 -8.13
N GLN A 875 4.31 89.93 -7.92
CA GLN A 875 2.97 89.37 -7.74
C GLN A 875 2.31 89.85 -6.43
N SER A 876 3.07 90.01 -5.35
CA SER A 876 2.58 90.56 -4.08
C SER A 876 2.20 92.03 -4.22
N GLU A 877 2.96 92.84 -4.95
CA GLU A 877 2.63 94.24 -5.28
C GLU A 877 1.37 94.32 -6.16
N GLN A 878 1.22 93.43 -7.15
CA GLN A 878 0.01 93.31 -7.97
C GLN A 878 -1.21 92.89 -7.14
N ALA A 879 -1.03 92.00 -6.16
CA ALA A 879 -2.08 91.58 -5.23
C ALA A 879 -2.46 92.69 -4.23
N LEU A 880 -1.49 93.46 -3.70
CA LEU A 880 -1.76 94.63 -2.85
C LEU A 880 -2.53 95.71 -3.62
N ALA A 881 -2.19 95.95 -4.89
CA ALA A 881 -2.93 96.87 -5.75
C ALA A 881 -4.39 96.44 -5.96
N GLY A 882 -4.65 95.12 -6.06
CA GLY A 882 -6.00 94.56 -6.14
C GLY A 882 -6.78 94.61 -4.81
N ALA A 883 -6.11 94.47 -3.67
CA ALA A 883 -6.75 94.42 -2.35
C ALA A 883 -7.04 95.80 -1.74
N ASN A 884 -6.23 96.82 -2.04
CA ASN A 884 -6.38 98.15 -1.43
C ASN A 884 -7.59 98.95 -1.95
N GLY A 885 -8.07 98.68 -3.17
CA GLY A 885 -9.23 99.38 -3.75
C GLY A 885 -10.52 99.24 -2.91
N PRO A 886 -10.98 98.00 -2.61
CA PRO A 886 -12.17 97.79 -1.77
C PRO A 886 -12.01 98.28 -0.32
N MET A 887 -10.83 98.11 0.28
CA MET A 887 -10.59 98.54 1.67
C MET A 887 -10.65 100.07 1.84
N LEU A 888 -10.20 100.83 0.85
CA LEU A 888 -10.26 102.30 0.89
C LEU A 888 -11.71 102.81 0.86
N GLN A 889 -12.59 102.17 0.08
CA GLN A 889 -14.02 102.49 0.06
C GLN A 889 -14.72 102.17 1.39
N ALA A 890 -14.41 101.01 2.00
CA ALA A 890 -14.96 100.63 3.30
C ALA A 890 -14.51 101.60 4.43
N ALA A 891 -13.24 102.01 4.43
CA ALA A 891 -12.72 102.98 5.40
C ALA A 891 -13.38 104.37 5.26
N GLN A 892 -13.64 104.84 4.04
CA GLN A 892 -14.35 106.11 3.80
C GLN A 892 -15.80 106.07 4.30
N GLN A 893 -16.51 104.94 4.15
CA GLN A 893 -17.87 104.77 4.68
C GLN A 893 -17.90 104.74 6.21
N ALA A 894 -16.95 104.06 6.85
CA ALA A 894 -16.84 104.03 8.32
C ALA A 894 -16.51 105.42 8.90
N ALA A 895 -15.62 106.17 8.26
CA ALA A 895 -15.29 107.54 8.67
C ALA A 895 -16.50 108.49 8.59
N ALA A 896 -17.33 108.38 7.55
CA ALA A 896 -18.56 109.17 7.41
C ALA A 896 -19.58 108.88 8.54
N GLN A 897 -19.70 107.61 8.96
CA GLN A 897 -20.57 107.22 10.08
C GLN A 897 -20.06 107.73 11.44
N ALA A 898 -18.74 107.71 11.67
CA ALA A 898 -18.15 108.22 12.91
C ALA A 898 -18.35 109.74 13.08
N VAL A 899 -18.21 110.52 12.00
CA VAL A 899 -18.45 111.97 12.02
C VAL A 899 -19.93 112.30 12.31
N ALA A 900 -20.87 111.51 11.79
CA ALA A 900 -22.30 111.68 12.07
C ALA A 900 -22.68 111.41 13.54
N GLN A 901 -21.95 110.52 14.23
CA GLN A 901 -22.15 110.25 15.65
C GLN A 901 -21.50 111.32 16.55
N ALA A 902 -20.34 111.86 16.16
CA ALA A 902 -19.62 112.89 16.93
C ALA A 902 -20.37 114.24 17.01
N LEU A 903 -21.25 114.55 16.06
CA LEU A 903 -22.02 115.81 16.02
C LEU A 903 -23.24 115.86 16.96
N ASN A 904 -23.60 114.76 17.63
CA ASN A 904 -24.86 114.64 18.38
C ASN A 904 -24.71 114.48 19.92
N ALA A 905 -23.53 114.75 20.50
CA ALA A 905 -23.28 114.61 21.95
C ALA A 905 -23.06 115.99 22.65
N PRO A 906 -23.85 116.37 23.67
CA PRO A 906 -23.78 117.69 24.27
C PRO A 906 -22.86 117.81 25.51
N GLY A 907 -21.97 118.81 25.48
CA GLY A 907 -21.74 119.69 26.64
C GLY A 907 -20.65 119.35 27.67
N ALA A 908 -19.41 119.80 27.43
CA ALA A 908 -18.52 120.31 28.47
C ALA A 908 -17.57 121.37 27.88
N ALA A 909 -17.50 122.56 28.50
CA ALA A 909 -16.72 123.70 28.01
C ALA A 909 -15.50 123.98 28.89
N GLY A 910 -14.40 124.47 28.29
CA GLY A 910 -13.21 124.90 29.05
C GLY A 910 -11.93 125.06 28.21
N SER A 911 -11.68 126.29 27.74
CA SER A 911 -10.43 126.89 27.21
C SER A 911 -9.08 126.24 27.61
N THR A 912 -7.98 126.26 26.82
CA THR A 912 -7.54 127.15 25.70
C THR A 912 -6.32 126.49 25.01
N ARG A 913 -6.32 126.23 23.68
CA ARG A 913 -5.80 127.03 22.52
C ARG A 913 -4.28 126.97 22.20
N HIS A 914 -4.00 127.03 20.89
CA HIS A 914 -2.71 127.06 20.15
C HIS A 914 -1.91 125.74 20.07
N ALA A 915 -1.37 125.29 18.92
CA ALA A 915 -1.59 125.57 17.48
C ALA A 915 -0.97 124.36 16.71
N MET A 916 -1.66 123.66 15.81
CA MET A 916 -2.02 123.97 14.40
C MET A 916 -0.82 123.91 13.41
N TRP A 917 -1.04 123.20 12.28
CA TRP A 917 -0.34 123.17 10.97
C TRP A 917 0.40 121.87 10.56
N TRP A 918 -0.16 121.26 9.50
CA TRP A 918 0.25 120.10 8.66
C TRP A 918 0.30 118.70 9.31
#